data_AF-A0A0G1PD31-F1
#
_entry.id   AF-A0A0G1PD31-F1
#
_cell.length_a   1.000
_cell.length_b   1.000
_cell.length_c   1.000
_cell.angle_alpha   90.00
_cell.angle_beta   90.00
_cell.angle_gamma   90.00
#
_symmetry.space_group_name_H-M   'P 1'
#
loop_
_entity.id
_entity.type
_entity.pdbx_description
1 polymer ?
#
loop_
_entity_poly.entity_id
_entity_poly.type
_entity_poly.pdbx_seq_one_letter_code
_entity_poly.pdbx_strand_id
1 'polypeptide(L)'
;MNWKSSNYSTPPASPIIKYENTAKDLYLEMLKGLAQAPYPKWTVVVDTANGTQSEIIFDLLSDLKIKFIKTGDCDIQSPVFTPRDTEVSSSFAEISRQVLLNKADLGIAFDVDGDRIIFIDDQGRYLPGDYSCSLIAQSEDSKDIVTPISTSSVVDSINKTVHRTPVGSTFVAAKMKEVGAKFGFEANGGGIFSEISYGRDGGVTFIKMLNLLKSSHKSLSVLYDSLPKYYLFRDKIDCPFNRYDRVYNAVREKYSNRNINDLDGLKVDLGSSEWILFRGSGNAPEFRVFVQSSDEKNSLKLGHEVLSWVKSLLHRVEPSPFGPGQGSTLFDSLHILDSITAIPDQCAQVISEVAQATVPPGCSLVNNIVISGMGGSALGGRVIASLERQTLHVPIVVSTEYHLPNFANEKTLVVISSYSGQTEETLSALAEARSRGCQIFILTTGGKLGQLAGQFQLPNYIFQPRFNPSRQPRMSLGYEVTAILALLARCQLIHPIKELSRLPDFLRSRQQDLSGIQSLASNIVGKIPVFLVSEHLKGAVHAMKNQLNENAKTFAVVFDLPEANHHLMEGLAHPFSNPDNLAVVMVDSPHYHPEVRQRYPLIRQVIAKQHIPVFDFPLAGPHPVFEALDVIQSGAYLAYYLSQEYGLDPGPIPWVDWFKNELR
;
A
#
# COMPACT_ATOMS: atom_id res chain seq x y z
N MET A 1 13.66 19.31 -49.03
CA MET A 1 12.33 18.74 -49.34
C MET A 1 11.27 19.70 -48.82
N ASN A 2 10.55 20.36 -49.72
CA ASN A 2 9.42 21.24 -49.39
C ASN A 2 8.19 20.39 -49.05
N TRP A 3 7.78 20.36 -47.79
CA TRP A 3 6.43 19.90 -47.46
C TRP A 3 5.45 21.06 -47.69
N LYS A 4 4.77 21.00 -48.83
CA LYS A 4 3.64 21.86 -49.16
C LYS A 4 2.52 21.63 -48.16
N SER A 5 1.96 22.72 -47.65
CA SER A 5 0.66 22.76 -46.98
C SER A 5 -0.42 22.22 -47.89
N SER A 6 -0.90 20.99 -47.64
CA SER A 6 -2.11 20.46 -48.26
C SER A 6 -3.33 20.87 -47.44
N ASN A 7 -4.30 21.45 -48.14
CA ASN A 7 -5.62 21.85 -47.67
C ASN A 7 -6.28 20.77 -46.79
N TYR A 8 -6.52 21.07 -45.51
CA TYR A 8 -7.49 20.32 -44.72
C TYR A 8 -8.90 20.76 -45.12
N SER A 9 -9.49 19.98 -46.02
CA SER A 9 -10.94 19.92 -46.23
C SER A 9 -11.65 19.57 -44.92
N THR A 10 -12.87 20.10 -44.77
CA THR A 10 -13.86 19.86 -43.70
C THR A 10 -13.74 18.52 -42.97
N PRO A 11 -13.94 18.48 -41.62
CA PRO A 11 -13.94 17.23 -40.87
C PRO A 11 -14.91 16.23 -41.50
N PRO A 12 -14.58 14.92 -41.56
CA PRO A 12 -15.57 13.91 -41.93
C PRO A 12 -16.78 14.07 -41.01
N ALA A 13 -17.99 13.94 -41.55
CA ALA A 13 -19.19 13.88 -40.74
C ALA A 13 -18.98 12.84 -39.62
N SER A 14 -19.33 13.20 -38.38
CA SER A 14 -19.25 12.28 -37.25
C SER A 14 -19.86 10.93 -37.63
N PRO A 15 -19.20 9.80 -37.33
CA PRO A 15 -19.71 8.50 -37.70
C PRO A 15 -21.13 8.33 -37.14
N ILE A 16 -22.05 7.83 -37.98
CA ILE A 16 -23.39 7.48 -37.53
C ILE A 16 -23.25 6.27 -36.60
N ILE A 17 -23.24 6.51 -35.29
CA ILE A 17 -23.27 5.44 -34.28
C ILE A 17 -24.70 4.91 -34.23
N LYS A 18 -24.88 3.65 -34.60
CA LYS A 18 -26.14 2.92 -34.37
C LYS A 18 -26.01 2.13 -33.08
N TYR A 19 -26.94 2.34 -32.15
CA TYR A 19 -27.06 1.54 -30.94
C TYR A 19 -28.00 0.36 -31.24
N GLU A 20 -27.55 -0.87 -30.97
CA GLU A 20 -28.31 -2.10 -31.18
C GLU A 20 -28.20 -2.97 -29.93
N ASN A 21 -29.35 -3.30 -29.32
CA ASN A 21 -29.41 -4.09 -28.09
C ASN A 21 -29.71 -5.56 -28.34
N THR A 22 -29.76 -6.03 -29.59
CA THR A 22 -30.22 -7.37 -29.93
C THR A 22 -29.42 -8.48 -29.23
N ALA A 23 -28.10 -8.33 -29.09
CA ALA A 23 -27.28 -9.30 -28.35
C ALA A 23 -27.60 -9.30 -26.84
N LYS A 24 -27.80 -8.12 -26.25
CA LYS A 24 -28.22 -7.94 -24.85
C LYS A 24 -29.56 -8.64 -24.60
N ASP A 25 -30.54 -8.37 -25.46
CA ASP A 25 -31.89 -8.90 -25.34
C ASP A 25 -31.92 -10.43 -25.53
N LEU A 26 -31.18 -10.96 -26.51
CA LEU A 26 -31.07 -12.41 -26.73
C LEU A 26 -30.46 -13.12 -25.51
N TYR A 27 -29.40 -12.55 -24.93
CA TYR A 27 -28.77 -13.11 -23.75
C TYR A 27 -29.69 -13.05 -22.52
N LEU A 28 -30.38 -11.92 -22.31
CA LEU A 28 -31.35 -11.76 -21.23
C LEU A 28 -32.50 -12.78 -21.32
N GLU A 29 -33.08 -12.97 -22.51
CA GLU A 29 -34.14 -13.97 -22.74
C GLU A 29 -33.63 -15.41 -22.55
N MET A 30 -32.39 -15.69 -22.94
CA MET A 30 -31.76 -16.99 -22.66
C MET A 30 -31.65 -17.24 -21.15
N LEU A 31 -31.17 -16.26 -20.36
CA LEU A 31 -31.07 -16.39 -18.90
C LEU A 31 -32.44 -16.60 -18.25
N LYS A 32 -33.47 -15.88 -18.72
CA LYS A 32 -34.86 -16.06 -18.27
C LYS A 32 -35.40 -17.45 -18.60
N GLY A 33 -35.07 -17.98 -19.78
CA GLY A 33 -35.43 -19.34 -20.20
C GLY A 33 -34.82 -20.44 -19.33
N LEU A 34 -33.64 -20.19 -18.74
CA LEU A 34 -32.98 -21.11 -17.79
C LEU A 34 -33.54 -21.02 -16.37
N ALA A 35 -34.23 -19.93 -16.05
CA ALA A 35 -34.71 -19.67 -14.70
C ALA A 35 -35.94 -20.51 -14.36
N GLN A 36 -35.89 -21.24 -13.24
CA GLN A 36 -37.05 -21.95 -12.71
C GLN A 36 -37.94 -21.01 -11.87
N ALA A 37 -38.41 -19.91 -12.46
CA ALA A 37 -39.29 -18.95 -11.78
C ALA A 37 -40.70 -19.55 -11.48
N PRO A 38 -41.46 -19.00 -10.50
CA PRO A 38 -41.07 -17.95 -9.57
C PRO A 38 -40.10 -18.47 -8.51
N TYR A 39 -39.13 -17.64 -8.14
CA TYR A 39 -38.26 -17.88 -7.00
C TYR A 39 -38.94 -17.45 -5.69
N PRO A 40 -38.48 -17.94 -4.52
CA PRO A 40 -38.84 -17.34 -3.24
C PRO A 40 -38.56 -15.83 -3.22
N LYS A 41 -39.16 -15.12 -2.27
CA LYS A 41 -38.98 -13.65 -2.11
C LYS A 41 -37.60 -13.32 -1.54
N TRP A 42 -36.55 -13.65 -2.28
CA TRP A 42 -35.18 -13.38 -1.92
C TRP A 42 -34.82 -11.92 -2.13
N THR A 43 -33.92 -11.44 -1.28
CA THR A 43 -33.18 -10.20 -1.43
C THR A 43 -31.74 -10.53 -1.81
N VAL A 44 -31.26 -10.00 -2.92
CA VAL A 44 -29.90 -10.23 -3.44
C VAL A 44 -29.09 -8.93 -3.39
N VAL A 45 -27.91 -8.96 -2.78
CA VAL A 45 -26.95 -7.85 -2.94
C VAL A 45 -26.09 -8.09 -4.17
N VAL A 46 -25.91 -7.07 -5.01
CA VAL A 46 -25.25 -7.19 -6.31
C VAL A 46 -24.07 -6.24 -6.39
N ASP A 47 -22.94 -6.77 -6.83
CA ASP A 47 -21.73 -6.05 -7.21
C ASP A 47 -21.32 -6.48 -8.62
N THR A 48 -21.19 -5.53 -9.54
CA THR A 48 -20.84 -5.84 -10.93
C THR A 48 -19.47 -5.30 -11.31
N ALA A 49 -18.65 -4.84 -10.35
CA ALA A 49 -17.35 -4.25 -10.60
C ALA A 49 -17.34 -3.08 -11.62
N ASN A 50 -18.44 -2.33 -11.72
CA ASN A 50 -18.68 -1.35 -12.80
C ASN A 50 -18.55 -1.95 -14.22
N GLY A 51 -18.81 -3.25 -14.35
CA GLY A 51 -18.58 -4.05 -15.55
C GLY A 51 -19.82 -4.29 -16.41
N THR A 52 -19.65 -5.17 -17.39
CA THR A 52 -20.66 -5.47 -18.44
C THR A 52 -21.99 -5.97 -17.86
N GLN A 53 -21.96 -6.70 -16.74
CA GLN A 53 -23.15 -7.25 -16.11
C GLN A 53 -24.08 -6.18 -15.53
N SER A 54 -23.62 -4.93 -15.29
CA SER A 54 -24.51 -3.83 -14.85
C SER A 54 -25.66 -3.58 -15.83
N GLU A 55 -25.50 -3.92 -17.11
CA GLU A 55 -26.54 -3.77 -18.12
C GLU A 55 -27.55 -4.92 -18.14
N ILE A 56 -27.18 -6.13 -17.69
CA ILE A 56 -28.02 -7.34 -17.81
C ILE A 56 -28.69 -7.69 -16.48
N ILE A 57 -27.91 -7.72 -15.39
CA ILE A 57 -28.30 -8.41 -14.16
C ILE A 57 -29.52 -7.76 -13.48
N PHE A 58 -29.66 -6.44 -13.58
CA PHE A 58 -30.77 -5.71 -12.95
C PHE A 58 -32.09 -5.90 -13.70
N ASP A 59 -32.03 -5.97 -15.03
CA ASP A 59 -33.19 -6.28 -15.88
C ASP A 59 -33.64 -7.72 -15.59
N LEU A 60 -32.69 -8.67 -15.53
CA LEU A 60 -32.95 -10.06 -15.17
C LEU A 60 -33.60 -10.22 -13.80
N LEU A 61 -33.03 -9.59 -12.76
CA LEU A 61 -33.57 -9.67 -11.39
C LEU A 61 -34.97 -9.05 -11.29
N SER A 62 -35.21 -7.95 -12.01
CA SER A 62 -36.53 -7.30 -12.09
C SER A 62 -37.56 -8.21 -12.74
N ASP A 63 -37.22 -8.82 -13.89
CA ASP A 63 -38.08 -9.75 -14.63
C ASP A 63 -38.39 -11.02 -13.82
N LEU A 64 -37.41 -11.51 -13.07
CA LEU A 64 -37.57 -12.66 -12.16
C LEU A 64 -38.27 -12.31 -10.84
N LYS A 65 -38.61 -11.02 -10.62
CA LYS A 65 -39.26 -10.48 -9.42
C LYS A 65 -38.46 -10.75 -8.14
N ILE A 66 -37.13 -10.72 -8.25
CA ILE A 66 -36.20 -10.84 -7.12
C ILE A 66 -35.86 -9.43 -6.64
N LYS A 67 -35.95 -9.18 -5.34
CA LYS A 67 -35.55 -7.90 -4.76
C LYS A 67 -34.03 -7.82 -4.79
N PHE A 68 -33.48 -6.67 -5.17
CA PHE A 68 -32.02 -6.49 -5.20
C PHE A 68 -31.56 -5.16 -4.61
N ILE A 69 -30.31 -5.14 -4.16
CA ILE A 69 -29.62 -3.99 -3.59
C ILE A 69 -28.27 -3.86 -4.32
N LYS A 70 -27.98 -2.68 -4.86
CA LYS A 70 -26.73 -2.40 -5.56
C LYS A 70 -25.66 -1.95 -4.57
N THR A 71 -24.43 -2.42 -4.73
CA THR A 71 -23.26 -1.78 -4.12
C THR A 71 -22.89 -0.49 -4.86
N GLY A 72 -21.81 0.17 -4.43
CA GLY A 72 -21.28 1.36 -5.13
C GLY A 72 -20.62 1.07 -6.48
N ASP A 73 -20.31 -0.20 -6.78
CA ASP A 73 -19.58 -0.64 -7.98
C ASP A 73 -20.52 -1.26 -9.02
N CYS A 74 -21.63 -0.58 -9.32
CA CYS A 74 -22.73 -1.08 -10.16
C CYS A 74 -23.08 -0.18 -11.35
N ASP A 75 -22.14 0.62 -11.84
CA ASP A 75 -22.33 1.55 -12.96
C ASP A 75 -21.30 1.32 -14.07
N ILE A 76 -21.74 0.80 -15.21
CA ILE A 76 -20.88 0.57 -16.39
C ILE A 76 -20.31 1.87 -16.99
N GLN A 77 -20.92 3.02 -16.69
CA GLN A 77 -20.42 4.34 -17.13
C GLN A 77 -19.45 4.95 -16.12
N SER A 78 -19.16 4.27 -15.02
CA SER A 78 -18.20 4.74 -14.02
C SER A 78 -16.83 4.96 -14.65
N PRO A 79 -16.18 6.11 -14.39
CA PRO A 79 -14.80 6.34 -14.83
C PRO A 79 -13.79 5.54 -14.02
N VAL A 80 -14.23 4.82 -12.97
CA VAL A 80 -13.38 4.07 -12.04
C VAL A 80 -13.37 2.60 -12.40
N PHE A 81 -12.20 2.08 -12.77
CA PHE A 81 -11.97 0.65 -12.95
C PHE A 81 -11.82 -0.02 -11.58
N THR A 82 -12.74 -0.92 -11.23
CA THR A 82 -12.71 -1.67 -9.96
C THR A 82 -12.24 -3.10 -10.23
N PRO A 83 -10.95 -3.44 -10.04
CA PRO A 83 -10.48 -4.81 -10.24
C PRO A 83 -11.07 -5.73 -9.17
N ARG A 84 -11.84 -6.74 -9.60
CA ARG A 84 -12.29 -7.84 -8.74
C ARG A 84 -11.47 -9.09 -9.06
N ASP A 85 -10.50 -9.40 -8.20
CA ASP A 85 -9.89 -10.73 -8.20
C ASP A 85 -10.81 -11.70 -7.46
N THR A 86 -11.47 -12.56 -8.23
CA THR A 86 -12.45 -13.54 -7.74
C THR A 86 -11.84 -14.68 -6.93
N GLU A 87 -10.52 -14.74 -6.77
CA GLU A 87 -9.86 -15.71 -5.89
C GLU A 87 -9.40 -15.10 -4.56
N VAL A 88 -9.57 -13.79 -4.37
CA VAL A 88 -9.13 -13.04 -3.18
C VAL A 88 -10.33 -12.56 -2.37
N SER A 89 -10.58 -13.18 -1.22
CA SER A 89 -11.76 -12.90 -0.39
C SER A 89 -11.86 -11.44 0.10
N SER A 90 -10.73 -10.79 0.37
CA SER A 90 -10.71 -9.39 0.82
C SER A 90 -11.27 -8.41 -0.22
N SER A 91 -11.26 -8.77 -1.50
CA SER A 91 -11.87 -8.00 -2.59
C SER A 91 -13.40 -7.87 -2.45
N PHE A 92 -14.04 -8.68 -1.59
CA PHE A 92 -15.49 -8.76 -1.45
C PHE A 92 -16.01 -8.35 -0.06
N ALA A 93 -15.17 -7.72 0.77
CA ALA A 93 -15.54 -7.32 2.13
C ALA A 93 -16.75 -6.37 2.18
N GLU A 94 -16.88 -5.46 1.21
CA GLU A 94 -18.00 -4.51 1.16
C GLU A 94 -19.33 -5.21 0.85
N ILE A 95 -19.38 -6.07 -0.17
CA ILE A 95 -20.61 -6.83 -0.47
C ILE A 95 -20.98 -7.76 0.70
N SER A 96 -20.01 -8.42 1.34
CA SER A 96 -20.24 -9.19 2.58
C SER A 96 -20.90 -8.37 3.67
N ARG A 97 -20.40 -7.15 3.91
CA ARG A 97 -20.99 -6.22 4.87
C ARG A 97 -22.41 -5.82 4.47
N GLN A 98 -22.66 -5.54 3.19
CA GLN A 98 -23.99 -5.16 2.71
C GLN A 98 -25.01 -6.30 2.84
N VAL A 99 -24.61 -7.54 2.62
CA VAL A 99 -25.49 -8.71 2.84
C VAL A 99 -25.93 -8.77 4.30
N LEU A 100 -25.00 -8.61 5.24
CA LEU A 100 -25.29 -8.61 6.67
C LEU A 100 -26.17 -7.43 7.10
N LEU A 101 -25.83 -6.21 6.67
CA LEU A 101 -26.56 -4.99 7.03
C LEU A 101 -28.01 -5.03 6.55
N ASN A 102 -28.24 -5.56 5.35
CA ASN A 102 -29.56 -5.61 4.74
C ASN A 102 -30.32 -6.91 5.05
N LYS A 103 -29.70 -7.86 5.78
CA LYS A 103 -30.24 -9.20 6.04
C LYS A 103 -30.68 -9.89 4.73
N ALA A 104 -29.83 -9.78 3.71
CA ALA A 104 -30.09 -10.35 2.40
C ALA A 104 -29.90 -11.88 2.41
N ASP A 105 -30.56 -12.58 1.48
CA ASP A 105 -30.51 -14.04 1.37
C ASP A 105 -29.23 -14.55 0.70
N LEU A 106 -28.63 -13.71 -0.16
CA LEU A 106 -27.32 -13.94 -0.78
C LEU A 106 -26.76 -12.64 -1.38
N GLY A 107 -25.45 -12.64 -1.62
CA GLY A 107 -24.77 -11.66 -2.46
C GLY A 107 -24.18 -12.31 -3.71
N ILE A 108 -24.08 -11.55 -4.79
CA ILE A 108 -23.40 -11.94 -6.03
C ILE A 108 -22.44 -10.84 -6.46
N ALA A 109 -21.23 -11.24 -6.85
CA ALA A 109 -20.21 -10.34 -7.35
C ALA A 109 -19.60 -10.86 -8.64
N PHE A 110 -19.58 -10.03 -9.69
CA PHE A 110 -18.97 -10.35 -10.98
C PHE A 110 -17.59 -9.72 -11.11
N ASP A 111 -16.78 -10.28 -12.01
CA ASP A 111 -15.66 -9.53 -12.57
C ASP A 111 -16.12 -8.59 -13.69
N VAL A 112 -15.17 -7.82 -14.24
CA VAL A 112 -15.49 -6.66 -15.09
C VAL A 112 -16.12 -7.04 -16.43
N ASP A 113 -15.68 -8.13 -17.06
CA ASP A 113 -16.29 -8.65 -18.30
C ASP A 113 -17.43 -9.64 -18.05
N GLY A 114 -17.62 -10.07 -16.79
CA GLY A 114 -18.83 -10.76 -16.33
C GLY A 114 -18.85 -12.25 -16.59
N ASP A 115 -17.71 -12.85 -16.93
CA ASP A 115 -17.58 -14.28 -17.21
C ASP A 115 -17.35 -15.11 -15.93
N ARG A 116 -16.95 -14.45 -14.83
CA ARG A 116 -16.80 -15.05 -13.50
C ARG A 116 -17.79 -14.45 -12.51
N ILE A 117 -18.21 -15.28 -11.56
CA ILE A 117 -19.10 -14.88 -10.46
C ILE A 117 -18.65 -15.51 -9.15
N ILE A 118 -18.76 -14.73 -8.08
CA ILE A 118 -18.60 -15.15 -6.70
C ILE A 118 -19.91 -14.94 -5.95
N PHE A 119 -20.14 -15.80 -4.96
CA PHE A 119 -21.31 -15.75 -4.11
C PHE A 119 -20.92 -15.41 -2.68
N ILE A 120 -21.79 -14.65 -2.01
CA ILE A 120 -21.76 -14.40 -0.58
C ILE A 120 -23.00 -15.05 0.01
N ASP A 121 -22.85 -15.86 1.07
CA ASP A 121 -24.01 -16.46 1.73
C ASP A 121 -24.74 -15.48 2.66
N ASP A 122 -25.89 -15.92 3.19
CA ASP A 122 -26.73 -15.19 4.14
C ASP A 122 -26.03 -14.83 5.47
N GLN A 123 -24.85 -15.41 5.75
CA GLN A 123 -24.01 -15.10 6.90
C GLN A 123 -22.84 -14.18 6.53
N GLY A 124 -22.85 -13.60 5.32
CA GLY A 124 -21.80 -12.70 4.83
C GLY A 124 -20.50 -13.41 4.46
N ARG A 125 -20.47 -14.75 4.39
CA ARG A 125 -19.26 -15.51 4.07
C ARG A 125 -19.04 -15.54 2.57
N TYR A 126 -17.82 -15.20 2.15
CA TYR A 126 -17.35 -15.38 0.79
C TYR A 126 -17.26 -16.87 0.45
N LEU A 127 -17.86 -17.28 -0.66
CA LEU A 127 -17.75 -18.63 -1.20
C LEU A 127 -16.80 -18.63 -2.39
N PRO A 128 -15.63 -19.30 -2.28
CA PRO A 128 -14.74 -19.49 -3.41
C PRO A 128 -15.43 -20.20 -4.58
N GLY A 129 -14.97 -19.92 -5.80
CA GLY A 129 -15.46 -20.58 -7.02
C GLY A 129 -15.39 -22.11 -6.96
N ASP A 130 -14.37 -22.67 -6.29
CA ASP A 130 -14.26 -24.10 -6.04
C ASP A 130 -15.51 -24.68 -5.38
N TYR A 131 -16.09 -23.96 -4.41
CA TYR A 131 -17.23 -24.40 -3.62
C TYR A 131 -18.55 -24.14 -4.32
N SER A 132 -18.75 -22.92 -4.83
CA SER A 132 -19.99 -22.57 -5.53
C SER A 132 -20.18 -23.44 -6.78
N CYS A 133 -19.12 -23.68 -7.54
CA CYS A 133 -19.19 -24.57 -8.70
C CYS A 133 -19.31 -26.05 -8.31
N SER A 134 -18.73 -26.48 -7.18
CA SER A 134 -18.95 -27.86 -6.70
C SER A 134 -20.39 -28.11 -6.25
N LEU A 135 -21.05 -27.10 -5.65
CA LEU A 135 -22.48 -27.16 -5.34
C LEU A 135 -23.34 -27.25 -6.61
N ILE A 136 -23.08 -26.39 -7.60
CA ILE A 136 -23.76 -26.45 -8.91
C ILE A 136 -23.50 -27.80 -9.58
N ALA A 137 -22.25 -28.28 -9.54
CA ALA A 137 -21.89 -29.57 -10.09
C ALA A 137 -22.67 -30.71 -9.44
N GLN A 138 -23.04 -30.66 -8.16
CA GLN A 138 -23.91 -31.66 -7.54
C GLN A 138 -25.32 -31.70 -8.15
N SER A 139 -25.91 -30.54 -8.48
CA SER A 139 -27.25 -30.47 -9.05
C SER A 139 -27.32 -30.69 -10.56
N GLU A 140 -26.25 -30.43 -11.30
CA GLU A 140 -26.27 -30.56 -12.76
C GLU A 140 -26.46 -32.01 -13.21
N ASP A 141 -27.18 -32.23 -14.31
CA ASP A 141 -27.31 -33.56 -14.93
C ASP A 141 -26.07 -33.91 -15.79
N SER A 142 -24.90 -33.92 -15.15
CA SER A 142 -23.62 -34.31 -15.75
C SER A 142 -22.94 -35.35 -14.87
N LYS A 143 -22.65 -36.54 -15.43
CA LYS A 143 -21.90 -37.58 -14.73
C LYS A 143 -20.42 -37.22 -14.58
N ASP A 144 -19.88 -36.58 -15.60
CA ASP A 144 -18.50 -36.15 -15.72
C ASP A 144 -18.40 -34.64 -15.48
N ILE A 145 -17.42 -34.22 -14.67
CA ILE A 145 -17.14 -32.83 -14.33
C ILE A 145 -15.69 -32.54 -14.69
N VAL A 146 -15.43 -31.42 -15.35
CA VAL A 146 -14.08 -31.04 -15.78
C VAL A 146 -13.62 -29.79 -15.05
N THR A 147 -12.44 -29.83 -14.45
CA THR A 147 -11.88 -28.68 -13.73
C THR A 147 -10.34 -28.73 -13.67
N PRO A 148 -9.63 -27.62 -13.48
CA PRO A 148 -8.17 -27.65 -13.38
C PRO A 148 -7.61 -28.42 -12.18
N ILE A 149 -6.31 -28.74 -12.28
CA ILE A 149 -5.54 -29.35 -11.19
C ILE A 149 -5.38 -28.43 -9.95
N SER A 150 -5.54 -27.11 -10.13
CA SER A 150 -5.51 -26.11 -9.05
C SER A 150 -6.80 -26.04 -8.23
N THR A 151 -7.89 -26.64 -8.71
CA THR A 151 -9.19 -26.64 -8.00
C THR A 151 -9.12 -27.50 -6.74
N SER A 152 -9.72 -27.01 -5.67
CA SER A 152 -9.83 -27.68 -4.37
C SER A 152 -10.28 -29.15 -4.48
N SER A 153 -9.87 -29.98 -3.52
CA SER A 153 -10.35 -31.35 -3.38
C SER A 153 -11.82 -31.45 -2.97
N VAL A 154 -12.48 -30.33 -2.65
CA VAL A 154 -13.92 -30.31 -2.37
C VAL A 154 -14.75 -30.90 -3.51
N VAL A 155 -14.35 -30.67 -4.76
CA VAL A 155 -15.04 -31.21 -5.94
C VAL A 155 -14.97 -32.74 -5.98
N ASP A 156 -13.92 -33.36 -5.41
CA ASP A 156 -13.78 -34.81 -5.40
C ASP A 156 -14.71 -35.48 -4.37
N SER A 157 -15.32 -34.69 -3.47
CA SER A 157 -16.33 -35.16 -2.51
C SER A 157 -17.72 -35.30 -3.10
N ILE A 158 -17.93 -34.75 -4.32
CA ILE A 158 -19.22 -34.87 -5.00
C ILE A 158 -19.25 -36.23 -5.73
N ASN A 159 -20.37 -36.93 -5.68
CA ASN A 159 -20.51 -38.30 -6.21
C ASN A 159 -20.54 -38.33 -7.76
N LYS A 160 -19.48 -37.84 -8.41
CA LYS A 160 -19.32 -37.67 -9.87
C LYS A 160 -17.89 -37.95 -10.30
N THR A 161 -17.68 -38.19 -11.59
CA THR A 161 -16.35 -38.42 -12.15
C THR A 161 -15.68 -37.08 -12.44
N VAL A 162 -14.58 -36.77 -11.75
CA VAL A 162 -13.84 -35.50 -11.92
C VAL A 162 -12.63 -35.72 -12.84
N HIS A 163 -12.57 -34.94 -13.93
CA HIS A 163 -11.45 -34.91 -14.88
C HIS A 163 -10.60 -33.66 -14.63
N ARG A 164 -9.34 -33.87 -14.26
CA ARG A 164 -8.39 -32.77 -14.02
C ARG A 164 -7.70 -32.34 -15.33
N THR A 165 -7.50 -31.03 -15.50
CA THR A 165 -6.85 -30.41 -16.66
C THR A 165 -5.74 -29.44 -16.23
N PRO A 166 -4.86 -28.99 -17.15
CA PRO A 166 -4.07 -27.79 -16.94
C PRO A 166 -4.96 -26.57 -16.65
N VAL A 167 -4.41 -25.58 -15.96
CA VAL A 167 -5.13 -24.33 -15.62
C VAL A 167 -5.39 -23.52 -16.89
N GLY A 168 -6.66 -23.14 -17.09
CA GLY A 168 -7.14 -22.38 -18.23
C GLY A 168 -8.48 -22.91 -18.75
N SER A 169 -9.46 -22.02 -18.92
CA SER A 169 -10.81 -22.34 -19.40
C SER A 169 -10.83 -23.08 -20.76
N THR A 170 -9.86 -22.82 -21.64
CA THR A 170 -9.74 -23.49 -22.94
C THR A 170 -9.41 -24.98 -22.81
N PHE A 171 -8.57 -25.37 -21.84
CA PHE A 171 -8.27 -26.77 -21.55
C PHE A 171 -9.49 -27.48 -20.96
N VAL A 172 -10.22 -26.79 -20.07
CA VAL A 172 -11.48 -27.29 -19.50
C VAL A 172 -12.51 -27.54 -20.61
N ALA A 173 -12.75 -26.55 -21.46
CA ALA A 173 -13.68 -26.65 -22.58
C ALA A 173 -13.31 -27.78 -23.57
N ALA A 174 -12.03 -27.93 -23.91
CA ALA A 174 -11.56 -29.00 -24.77
C ALA A 174 -11.81 -30.39 -24.16
N LYS A 175 -11.48 -30.56 -22.87
CA LYS A 175 -11.70 -31.83 -22.17
C LYS A 175 -13.20 -32.13 -21.97
N MET A 176 -14.04 -31.11 -21.75
CA MET A 176 -15.50 -31.29 -21.72
C MET A 176 -16.04 -31.87 -23.02
N LYS A 177 -15.57 -31.38 -24.18
CA LYS A 177 -15.94 -31.93 -25.49
C LYS A 177 -15.46 -33.36 -25.67
N GLU A 178 -14.25 -33.67 -25.21
CA GLU A 178 -13.66 -35.01 -25.30
C GLU A 178 -14.47 -36.06 -24.50
N VAL A 179 -14.87 -35.74 -23.26
CA VAL A 179 -15.56 -36.69 -22.37
C VAL A 179 -17.08 -36.56 -22.40
N GLY A 180 -17.62 -35.61 -23.17
CA GLY A 180 -19.06 -35.32 -23.21
C GLY A 180 -19.62 -34.75 -21.90
N ALA A 181 -18.79 -34.06 -21.10
CA ALA A 181 -19.23 -33.42 -19.87
C ALA A 181 -20.13 -32.21 -20.16
N LYS A 182 -21.27 -32.11 -19.47
CA LYS A 182 -22.18 -30.98 -19.61
C LYS A 182 -21.77 -29.76 -18.78
N PHE A 183 -21.01 -29.99 -17.72
CA PHE A 183 -20.52 -28.94 -16.83
C PHE A 183 -19.02 -29.07 -16.56
N GLY A 184 -18.33 -27.94 -16.62
CA GLY A 184 -16.95 -27.78 -16.18
C GLY A 184 -16.76 -26.38 -15.60
N PHE A 185 -15.68 -26.16 -14.86
CA PHE A 185 -15.46 -24.87 -14.21
C PHE A 185 -14.00 -24.65 -13.83
N GLU A 186 -13.64 -23.39 -13.61
CA GLU A 186 -12.39 -22.99 -12.95
C GLU A 186 -12.64 -22.52 -11.51
N ALA A 187 -11.63 -22.66 -10.64
CA ALA A 187 -11.68 -22.31 -9.21
C ALA A 187 -12.05 -20.84 -8.91
N ASN A 188 -11.97 -19.98 -9.91
CA ASN A 188 -12.24 -18.54 -9.86
C ASN A 188 -13.71 -18.17 -10.06
N GLY A 189 -14.62 -19.16 -10.12
CA GLY A 189 -16.07 -18.95 -10.22
C GLY A 189 -16.61 -18.95 -11.65
N GLY A 190 -15.77 -19.28 -12.64
CA GLY A 190 -16.18 -19.38 -14.04
C GLY A 190 -16.75 -20.76 -14.38
N GLY A 191 -18.08 -20.90 -14.31
CA GLY A 191 -18.80 -22.09 -14.76
C GLY A 191 -18.99 -22.13 -16.29
N ILE A 192 -18.85 -23.31 -16.89
CA ILE A 192 -18.96 -23.58 -18.33
C ILE A 192 -20.05 -24.63 -18.54
N PHE A 193 -21.08 -24.30 -19.33
CA PHE A 193 -22.25 -25.15 -19.56
C PHE A 193 -22.40 -25.49 -21.03
N SER A 194 -22.20 -26.77 -21.40
CA SER A 194 -22.15 -27.18 -22.81
C SER A 194 -23.46 -26.95 -23.56
N GLU A 195 -24.58 -26.90 -22.84
CA GLU A 195 -25.92 -26.62 -23.39
C GLU A 195 -26.09 -25.17 -23.84
N ILE A 196 -25.21 -24.26 -23.40
CA ILE A 196 -25.20 -22.85 -23.77
C ILE A 196 -24.00 -22.53 -24.65
N SER A 197 -22.80 -22.68 -24.10
CA SER A 197 -21.54 -22.37 -24.76
C SER A 197 -20.38 -23.01 -24.00
N TYR A 198 -19.29 -23.30 -24.70
CA TYR A 198 -18.03 -23.75 -24.09
C TYR A 198 -17.17 -22.59 -23.58
N GLY A 199 -17.81 -21.51 -23.12
CA GLY A 199 -17.19 -20.35 -22.47
C GLY A 199 -17.66 -20.23 -21.02
N ARG A 200 -16.87 -19.53 -20.20
CA ARG A 200 -17.29 -19.19 -18.83
C ARG A 200 -18.44 -18.20 -18.89
N ASP A 201 -19.43 -18.36 -18.02
CA ASP A 201 -20.61 -17.50 -18.03
C ASP A 201 -21.14 -17.28 -16.61
N GLY A 202 -20.87 -16.09 -16.06
CA GLY A 202 -21.31 -15.71 -14.72
C GLY A 202 -22.83 -15.63 -14.58
N GLY A 203 -23.55 -15.17 -15.62
CA GLY A 203 -25.00 -15.01 -15.59
C GLY A 203 -25.72 -16.36 -15.59
N VAL A 204 -25.27 -17.32 -16.40
CA VAL A 204 -25.78 -18.70 -16.38
C VAL A 204 -25.45 -19.36 -15.04
N THR A 205 -24.22 -19.17 -14.55
CA THR A 205 -23.79 -19.69 -13.25
C THR A 205 -24.67 -19.16 -12.10
N PHE A 206 -25.06 -17.89 -12.15
CA PHE A 206 -26.03 -17.30 -11.22
C PHE A 206 -27.39 -17.99 -11.25
N ILE A 207 -27.99 -18.15 -12.43
CA ILE A 207 -29.31 -18.79 -12.58
C ILE A 207 -29.27 -20.25 -12.10
N LYS A 208 -28.19 -20.98 -12.40
CA LYS A 208 -28.01 -22.36 -11.93
C LYS A 208 -27.92 -22.45 -10.41
N MET A 209 -27.24 -21.48 -9.76
CA MET A 209 -27.24 -21.37 -8.30
C MET A 209 -28.64 -21.08 -7.73
N LEU A 210 -29.40 -20.15 -8.33
CA LEU A 210 -30.77 -19.88 -7.89
C LEU A 210 -31.68 -21.11 -8.01
N ASN A 211 -31.56 -21.86 -9.11
CA ASN A 211 -32.30 -23.11 -9.31
C ASN A 211 -31.96 -24.14 -8.23
N LEU A 212 -30.68 -24.31 -7.90
CA LEU A 212 -30.22 -25.17 -6.82
C LEU A 212 -30.77 -24.75 -5.45
N LEU A 213 -30.71 -23.47 -5.11
CA LEU A 213 -31.25 -22.95 -3.85
C LEU A 213 -32.76 -23.18 -3.75
N LYS A 214 -33.48 -23.00 -4.87
CA LYS A 214 -34.92 -23.24 -4.94
C LYS A 214 -35.27 -24.72 -4.74
N SER A 215 -34.61 -25.62 -5.48
CA SER A 215 -34.92 -27.05 -5.44
C SER A 215 -34.49 -27.72 -4.14
N SER A 216 -33.42 -27.22 -3.50
CA SER A 216 -32.92 -27.75 -2.22
C SER A 216 -33.69 -27.25 -1.01
N HIS A 217 -34.44 -26.14 -1.13
CA HIS A 217 -35.09 -25.45 -0.02
C HIS A 217 -34.14 -25.09 1.13
N LYS A 218 -32.84 -24.88 0.83
CA LYS A 218 -31.79 -24.55 1.79
C LYS A 218 -31.18 -23.20 1.46
N SER A 219 -30.72 -22.49 2.49
CA SER A 219 -29.89 -21.30 2.32
C SER A 219 -28.52 -21.66 1.76
N LEU A 220 -27.84 -20.68 1.17
CA LEU A 220 -26.50 -20.89 0.63
C LEU A 220 -25.51 -21.26 1.74
N SER A 221 -25.67 -20.72 2.95
CA SER A 221 -24.84 -21.07 4.11
C SER A 221 -24.96 -22.56 4.47
N VAL A 222 -26.17 -23.11 4.49
CA VAL A 222 -26.42 -24.53 4.81
C VAL A 222 -25.85 -25.45 3.73
N LEU A 223 -25.99 -25.08 2.45
CA LEU A 223 -25.38 -25.86 1.36
C LEU A 223 -23.85 -25.81 1.46
N TYR A 224 -23.28 -24.63 1.68
CA TYR A 224 -21.84 -24.47 1.84
C TYR A 224 -21.29 -25.32 2.99
N ASP A 225 -21.98 -25.35 4.13
CA ASP A 225 -21.59 -26.12 5.31
C ASP A 225 -21.76 -27.63 5.19
N SER A 226 -22.48 -28.10 4.17
CA SER A 226 -22.58 -29.53 3.87
C SER A 226 -21.35 -30.11 3.17
N LEU A 227 -20.48 -29.27 2.61
CA LEU A 227 -19.26 -29.68 1.92
C LEU A 227 -18.05 -29.74 2.90
N PRO A 228 -17.08 -30.65 2.67
CA PRO A 228 -15.85 -30.66 3.45
C PRO A 228 -15.09 -29.34 3.30
N LYS A 229 -14.54 -28.86 4.43
CA LYS A 229 -13.84 -27.57 4.49
C LYS A 229 -12.36 -27.74 4.25
N TYR A 230 -11.88 -27.03 3.24
CA TYR A 230 -10.49 -26.93 2.84
C TYR A 230 -10.16 -25.45 2.69
N TYR A 231 -8.99 -25.08 3.17
CA TYR A 231 -8.48 -23.72 3.12
C TYR A 231 -7.36 -23.69 2.11
N LEU A 232 -7.51 -22.84 1.09
CA LEU A 232 -6.50 -22.65 0.05
C LEU A 232 -5.72 -21.38 0.30
N PHE A 233 -4.41 -21.52 0.39
CA PHE A 233 -3.46 -20.44 0.21
C PHE A 233 -3.10 -20.37 -1.27
N ARG A 234 -3.18 -19.17 -1.86
CA ARG A 234 -2.78 -18.88 -3.24
C ARG A 234 -1.96 -17.63 -3.23
N ASP A 235 -0.72 -17.73 -3.68
CA ASP A 235 0.15 -16.56 -3.80
C ASP A 235 1.14 -16.75 -4.94
N LYS A 236 1.84 -15.68 -5.28
CA LYS A 236 2.76 -15.61 -6.40
C LYS A 236 3.98 -14.79 -6.07
N ILE A 237 5.04 -15.06 -6.81
CA ILE A 237 6.28 -14.28 -6.79
C ILE A 237 6.72 -13.98 -8.21
N ASP A 238 7.33 -12.82 -8.42
CA ASP A 238 7.96 -12.50 -9.69
C ASP A 238 9.07 -13.50 -9.97
N CYS A 239 8.99 -14.13 -11.15
CA CYS A 239 9.91 -15.17 -11.54
C CYS A 239 10.02 -15.19 -13.06
N PRO A 240 11.17 -14.76 -13.62
CA PRO A 240 11.41 -14.87 -15.04
C PRO A 240 11.25 -16.33 -15.52
N PHE A 241 10.66 -16.50 -16.71
CA PHE A 241 10.36 -17.83 -17.28
C PHE A 241 11.56 -18.79 -17.27
N ASN A 242 12.77 -18.29 -17.52
CA ASN A 242 14.00 -19.09 -17.54
C ASN A 242 14.45 -19.61 -16.17
N ARG A 243 13.78 -19.23 -15.07
CA ARG A 243 14.08 -19.70 -13.70
C ARG A 243 13.12 -20.78 -13.21
N TYR A 244 12.08 -21.12 -13.97
CA TYR A 244 11.09 -22.12 -13.55
C TYR A 244 11.73 -23.50 -13.29
N ASP A 245 12.63 -23.94 -14.18
CA ASP A 245 13.31 -25.23 -14.05
C ASP A 245 14.13 -25.36 -12.77
N ARG A 246 14.71 -24.25 -12.30
CA ARG A 246 15.44 -24.24 -11.02
C ARG A 246 14.52 -24.59 -9.86
N VAL A 247 13.31 -24.04 -9.85
CA VAL A 247 12.31 -24.33 -8.82
C VAL A 247 11.81 -25.76 -8.98
N TYR A 248 11.46 -26.20 -10.18
CA TYR A 248 10.94 -27.55 -10.41
C TYR A 248 11.95 -28.65 -10.04
N ASN A 249 13.23 -28.47 -10.36
CA ASN A 249 14.27 -29.43 -9.96
C ASN A 249 14.41 -29.51 -8.44
N ALA A 250 14.41 -28.37 -7.74
CA ALA A 250 14.46 -28.34 -6.29
C ALA A 250 13.21 -28.98 -5.63
N VAL A 251 12.02 -28.82 -6.24
CA VAL A 251 10.78 -29.47 -5.79
C VAL A 251 10.87 -30.99 -5.93
N ARG A 252 11.32 -31.50 -7.09
CA ARG A 252 11.48 -32.94 -7.31
C ARG A 252 12.48 -33.57 -6.34
N GLU A 253 13.56 -32.84 -6.03
CA GLU A 253 14.55 -33.28 -5.04
C GLU A 253 13.95 -33.29 -3.62
N LYS A 254 13.35 -32.18 -3.18
CA LYS A 254 12.80 -32.03 -1.82
C LYS A 254 11.66 -33.01 -1.53
N TYR A 255 10.84 -33.32 -2.54
CA TYR A 255 9.65 -34.16 -2.41
C TYR A 255 9.78 -35.51 -3.14
N SER A 256 11.00 -36.01 -3.31
CA SER A 256 11.28 -37.27 -4.04
C SER A 256 10.53 -38.49 -3.51
N ASN A 257 10.17 -38.47 -2.22
CA ASN A 257 9.46 -39.56 -1.53
C ASN A 257 7.93 -39.36 -1.50
N ARG A 258 7.40 -38.39 -2.25
CA ARG A 258 5.97 -38.07 -2.32
C ARG A 258 5.43 -38.32 -3.73
N ASN A 259 4.11 -38.47 -3.84
CA ASN A 259 3.47 -38.53 -5.15
C ASN A 259 3.44 -37.12 -5.76
N ILE A 260 3.93 -36.98 -6.99
CA ILE A 260 3.98 -35.71 -7.72
C ILE A 260 3.21 -35.88 -9.02
N ASN A 261 2.15 -35.09 -9.20
CA ASN A 261 1.42 -34.97 -10.45
C ASN A 261 1.97 -33.77 -11.24
N ASP A 262 2.45 -34.02 -12.45
CA ASP A 262 3.10 -33.05 -13.33
C ASP A 262 2.23 -32.56 -14.49
N LEU A 263 0.90 -32.69 -14.38
CA LEU A 263 -0.06 -32.28 -15.41
C LEU A 263 0.05 -30.79 -15.81
N ASP A 264 0.29 -29.90 -14.84
CA ASP A 264 0.53 -28.47 -15.06
C ASP A 264 1.28 -27.87 -13.87
N GLY A 265 2.61 -27.82 -13.99
CA GLY A 265 3.50 -27.57 -12.86
C GLY A 265 3.82 -28.85 -12.09
N LEU A 266 4.01 -28.77 -10.77
CA LEU A 266 4.24 -29.93 -9.90
C LEU A 266 3.29 -29.87 -8.70
N LYS A 267 2.27 -30.74 -8.69
CA LYS A 267 1.36 -30.92 -7.56
C LYS A 267 1.85 -32.07 -6.68
N VAL A 268 2.33 -31.74 -5.50
CA VAL A 268 2.83 -32.66 -4.48
C VAL A 268 1.71 -33.02 -3.51
N ASP A 269 1.43 -34.30 -3.36
CA ASP A 269 0.51 -34.83 -2.35
C ASP A 269 1.24 -35.02 -1.00
N LEU A 270 0.74 -34.38 0.04
CA LEU A 270 1.30 -34.47 1.39
C LEU A 270 0.56 -35.47 2.30
N GLY A 271 -0.54 -36.06 1.83
CA GLY A 271 -1.44 -36.92 2.61
C GLY A 271 -2.46 -36.12 3.43
N SER A 272 -3.43 -36.83 4.02
CA SER A 272 -4.42 -36.24 4.96
C SER A 272 -5.20 -35.01 4.42
N SER A 273 -5.45 -34.95 3.12
CA SER A 273 -6.11 -33.83 2.40
C SER A 273 -5.26 -32.58 2.16
N GLU A 274 -3.93 -32.70 2.30
CA GLU A 274 -2.98 -31.61 2.07
C GLU A 274 -2.23 -31.81 0.75
N TRP A 275 -2.08 -30.72 0.00
CA TRP A 275 -1.27 -30.73 -1.22
C TRP A 275 -0.66 -29.36 -1.48
N ILE A 276 0.44 -29.33 -2.23
CA ILE A 276 1.09 -28.12 -2.71
C ILE A 276 1.17 -28.18 -4.24
N LEU A 277 0.78 -27.14 -4.94
CA LEU A 277 1.00 -26.99 -6.38
C LEU A 277 1.99 -25.86 -6.64
N PHE A 278 3.11 -26.20 -7.28
CA PHE A 278 4.12 -25.28 -7.77
C PHE A 278 3.90 -25.06 -9.27
N ARG A 279 3.61 -23.85 -9.71
CA ARG A 279 3.25 -23.60 -11.11
C ARG A 279 3.78 -22.27 -11.62
N GLY A 280 4.68 -22.32 -12.59
CA GLY A 280 5.03 -21.16 -13.40
C GLY A 280 3.84 -20.68 -14.23
N SER A 281 3.57 -19.38 -14.25
CA SER A 281 2.54 -18.81 -15.11
C SER A 281 2.99 -18.85 -16.58
N GLY A 282 2.06 -19.17 -17.49
CA GLY A 282 2.31 -19.13 -18.94
C GLY A 282 2.10 -17.74 -19.56
N ASN A 283 1.40 -16.85 -18.85
CA ASN A 283 0.96 -15.56 -19.40
C ASN A 283 1.73 -14.36 -18.83
N ALA A 284 2.43 -14.56 -17.70
CA ALA A 284 3.20 -13.53 -17.02
C ALA A 284 4.45 -14.14 -16.37
N PRO A 285 5.54 -13.37 -16.19
CA PRO A 285 6.78 -13.83 -15.56
C PRO A 285 6.62 -13.92 -14.04
N GLU A 286 5.71 -14.79 -13.59
CA GLU A 286 5.36 -15.01 -12.20
C GLU A 286 5.27 -16.52 -11.90
N PHE A 287 5.71 -16.93 -10.71
CA PHE A 287 5.61 -18.30 -10.23
C PHE A 287 4.58 -18.37 -9.11
N ARG A 288 3.57 -19.22 -9.27
CA ARG A 288 2.45 -19.37 -8.35
C ARG A 288 2.64 -20.57 -7.45
N VAL A 289 2.26 -20.41 -6.20
CA VAL A 289 2.21 -21.48 -5.18
C VAL A 289 0.79 -21.56 -4.66
N PHE A 290 0.24 -22.77 -4.69
CA PHE A 290 -1.05 -23.09 -4.09
C PHE A 290 -0.82 -24.12 -3.00
N VAL A 291 -1.46 -23.94 -1.86
CA VAL A 291 -1.45 -24.93 -0.76
C VAL A 291 -2.88 -25.16 -0.32
N GLN A 292 -3.26 -26.42 -0.15
CA GLN A 292 -4.51 -26.80 0.49
C GLN A 292 -4.23 -27.52 1.80
N SER A 293 -5.06 -27.24 2.80
CA SER A 293 -5.13 -28.00 4.05
C SER A 293 -6.56 -27.96 4.61
N SER A 294 -6.94 -28.95 5.43
CA SER A 294 -8.19 -28.94 6.20
C SER A 294 -8.13 -28.02 7.44
N ASP A 295 -6.93 -27.57 7.81
CA ASP A 295 -6.67 -26.54 8.83
C ASP A 295 -6.20 -25.25 8.16
N GLU A 296 -6.93 -24.16 8.39
CA GLU A 296 -6.64 -22.82 7.88
C GLU A 296 -5.27 -22.31 8.30
N LYS A 297 -4.91 -22.48 9.58
CA LYS A 297 -3.62 -22.02 10.11
C LYS A 297 -2.47 -22.78 9.46
N ASN A 298 -2.65 -24.08 9.24
CA ASN A 298 -1.64 -24.89 8.58
C ASN A 298 -1.51 -24.50 7.09
N SER A 299 -2.62 -24.25 6.39
CA SER A 299 -2.60 -23.79 5.00
C SER A 299 -1.80 -22.49 4.83
N LEU A 300 -2.06 -21.51 5.69
CA LEU A 300 -1.33 -20.23 5.70
C LEU A 300 0.15 -20.40 6.06
N LYS A 301 0.44 -21.16 7.12
CA LYS A 301 1.81 -21.41 7.57
C LYS A 301 2.63 -22.09 6.47
N LEU A 302 2.13 -23.21 5.95
CA LEU A 302 2.81 -23.98 4.91
C LEU A 302 2.92 -23.18 3.61
N GLY A 303 1.88 -22.42 3.24
CA GLY A 303 1.90 -21.48 2.12
C GLY A 303 3.06 -20.49 2.19
N HIS A 304 3.19 -19.78 3.31
CA HIS A 304 4.29 -18.83 3.52
C HIS A 304 5.66 -19.49 3.58
N GLU A 305 5.79 -20.64 4.25
CA GLU A 305 7.05 -21.40 4.32
C GLU A 305 7.51 -21.83 2.92
N VAL A 306 6.60 -22.36 2.11
CA VAL A 306 6.88 -22.79 0.75
C VAL A 306 7.22 -21.60 -0.14
N LEU A 307 6.45 -20.50 -0.07
CA LEU A 307 6.71 -19.31 -0.87
C LEU A 307 8.06 -18.67 -0.54
N SER A 308 8.40 -18.58 0.75
CA SER A 308 9.70 -18.11 1.22
C SER A 308 10.85 -19.00 0.74
N TRP A 309 10.65 -20.32 0.80
CA TRP A 309 11.61 -21.28 0.28
C TRP A 309 11.82 -21.10 -1.23
N VAL A 310 10.76 -20.99 -2.03
CA VAL A 310 10.88 -20.71 -3.48
C VAL A 310 11.60 -19.37 -3.72
N LYS A 311 11.27 -18.33 -2.95
CA LYS A 311 11.96 -17.03 -3.03
C LYS A 311 13.46 -17.15 -2.76
N SER A 312 13.87 -17.97 -1.78
CA SER A 312 15.28 -18.24 -1.49
C SER A 312 16.01 -18.94 -2.64
N LEU A 313 15.29 -19.76 -3.43
CA LEU A 313 15.84 -20.39 -4.63
C LEU A 313 16.06 -19.37 -5.75
N LEU A 314 15.32 -18.27 -5.77
CA LEU A 314 15.42 -17.24 -6.81
C LEU A 314 16.44 -16.14 -6.48
N HIS A 315 16.63 -15.80 -5.21
CA HIS A 315 17.55 -14.73 -4.79
C HIS A 315 18.80 -15.28 -4.08
N ARG A 316 19.96 -15.25 -4.75
CA ARG A 316 21.25 -15.09 -4.05
C ARG A 316 21.55 -13.59 -4.04
N VAL A 317 21.82 -13.04 -2.86
CA VAL A 317 22.25 -11.64 -2.68
C VAL A 317 23.67 -11.51 -3.22
N GLU A 318 23.86 -10.72 -4.27
CA GLU A 318 25.19 -10.22 -4.65
C GLU A 318 25.50 -8.95 -3.85
N PRO A 319 26.76 -8.72 -3.44
CA PRO A 319 27.17 -7.49 -2.77
C PRO A 319 26.95 -6.26 -3.66
N SER A 320 26.59 -5.14 -3.03
CA SER A 320 26.49 -3.82 -3.68
C SER A 320 27.79 -3.45 -4.41
N PRO A 321 27.73 -2.93 -5.65
CA PRO A 321 28.90 -2.50 -6.41
C PRO A 321 29.60 -1.25 -5.83
N PHE A 322 29.07 -0.67 -4.75
CA PHE A 322 29.66 0.50 -4.08
C PHE A 322 30.17 0.12 -2.69
N GLY A 323 31.37 -0.49 -2.65
CA GLY A 323 32.18 -0.63 -1.44
C GLY A 323 33.11 0.59 -1.25
N PRO A 324 33.64 0.81 -0.03
CA PRO A 324 34.46 1.97 0.28
C PRO A 324 35.70 2.02 -0.63
N GLY A 325 35.83 3.10 -1.39
CA GLY A 325 37.02 3.41 -2.17
C GLY A 325 38.17 3.76 -1.24
N GLN A 326 39.31 3.08 -1.41
CA GLN A 326 40.56 3.45 -0.74
C GLN A 326 41.08 4.76 -1.33
N GLY A 327 41.22 5.81 -0.53
CA GLY A 327 41.95 7.02 -0.92
C GLY A 327 41.53 8.28 -0.16
N SER A 328 42.49 8.88 0.54
CA SER A 328 42.33 10.07 1.37
C SER A 328 42.10 11.35 0.55
N THR A 329 40.86 11.84 0.53
CA THR A 329 40.50 13.27 0.39
C THR A 329 39.17 13.47 1.11
N LEU A 330 39.05 14.47 1.97
CA LEU A 330 37.80 14.79 2.67
C LEU A 330 36.66 14.98 1.65
N PHE A 331 35.62 14.15 1.75
CA PHE A 331 34.50 14.12 0.82
C PHE A 331 33.34 14.96 1.38
N ASP A 332 33.11 16.13 0.81
CA ASP A 332 31.85 16.89 0.91
C ASP A 332 31.62 17.65 -0.41
N SER A 333 31.45 16.90 -1.51
CA SER A 333 31.39 17.46 -2.86
C SER A 333 30.24 18.43 -3.10
N LEU A 334 29.20 18.35 -2.26
CA LEU A 334 28.01 19.17 -2.35
C LEU A 334 27.89 20.18 -1.21
N HIS A 335 28.93 20.45 -0.41
CA HIS A 335 28.85 21.47 0.65
C HIS A 335 27.71 21.22 1.67
N ILE A 336 27.52 19.96 2.07
CA ILE A 336 26.54 19.55 3.08
C ILE A 336 26.84 20.21 4.42
N LEU A 337 28.11 20.27 4.84
CA LEU A 337 28.47 20.90 6.10
C LEU A 337 28.04 22.37 6.13
N ASP A 338 28.29 23.10 5.04
CA ASP A 338 27.91 24.51 4.93
C ASP A 338 26.38 24.69 5.04
N SER A 339 25.59 23.78 4.44
CA SER A 339 24.13 23.76 4.60
C SER A 339 23.68 23.46 6.03
N ILE A 340 24.37 22.55 6.74
CA ILE A 340 24.06 22.20 8.14
C ILE A 340 24.36 23.40 9.04
N THR A 341 25.54 24.01 8.88
CA THR A 341 25.95 25.19 9.65
C THR A 341 24.98 26.35 9.46
N ALA A 342 24.41 26.49 8.26
CA ALA A 342 23.48 27.56 7.93
C ALA A 342 22.02 27.33 8.36
N ILE A 343 21.65 26.20 8.99
CA ILE A 343 20.29 25.94 9.50
C ILE A 343 19.72 27.10 10.35
N PRO A 344 20.47 27.71 11.30
CA PRO A 344 19.98 28.87 12.05
C PRO A 344 19.61 30.05 11.15
N ASP A 345 20.37 30.28 10.07
CA ASP A 345 20.12 31.35 9.11
C ASP A 345 18.91 31.05 8.21
N GLN A 346 18.66 29.77 7.89
CA GLN A 346 17.41 29.35 7.26
C GLN A 346 16.20 29.76 8.12
N CYS A 347 16.22 29.45 9.42
CA CYS A 347 15.17 29.82 10.36
C CYS A 347 15.01 31.35 10.45
N ALA A 348 16.13 32.09 10.56
CA ALA A 348 16.12 33.55 10.64
C ALA A 348 15.51 34.18 9.38
N GLN A 349 15.88 33.69 8.19
CA GLN A 349 15.32 34.15 6.93
C GLN A 349 13.80 33.98 6.92
N VAL A 350 13.30 32.77 7.23
CA VAL A 350 11.85 32.52 7.24
C VAL A 350 11.12 33.41 8.23
N ILE A 351 11.63 33.54 9.47
CA ILE A 351 11.00 34.39 10.49
C ILE A 351 10.83 35.83 9.97
N SER A 352 11.81 36.34 9.22
CA SER A 352 11.76 37.68 8.64
C SER A 352 10.82 37.80 7.43
N GLU A 353 10.79 36.79 6.55
CA GLU A 353 10.10 36.87 5.25
C GLU A 353 8.64 36.41 5.35
N VAL A 354 8.35 35.36 6.12
CA VAL A 354 7.01 34.73 6.17
C VAL A 354 5.97 35.64 6.82
N ALA A 355 6.37 36.68 7.56
CA ALA A 355 5.46 37.71 8.08
C ALA A 355 4.74 38.47 6.94
N GLN A 356 5.36 38.55 5.76
CA GLN A 356 4.86 39.28 4.60
C GLN A 356 4.02 38.40 3.66
N ALA A 357 4.04 37.07 3.83
CA ALA A 357 3.27 36.15 3.00
C ALA A 357 1.76 36.38 3.18
N THR A 358 0.95 36.15 2.14
CA THR A 358 -0.51 36.08 2.31
C THR A 358 -0.89 34.72 2.88
N VAL A 359 -1.84 34.67 3.81
CA VAL A 359 -2.42 33.41 4.31
C VAL A 359 -3.82 33.20 3.74
N PRO A 360 -4.33 31.96 3.66
CA PRO A 360 -5.67 31.71 3.16
C PRO A 360 -6.73 32.37 4.06
N PRO A 361 -7.75 33.05 3.48
CA PRO A 361 -8.66 33.89 4.25
C PRO A 361 -9.49 33.12 5.29
N GLY A 362 -9.77 31.84 5.04
CA GLY A 362 -10.50 30.97 5.96
C GLY A 362 -9.62 30.10 6.86
N CYS A 363 -8.29 30.27 6.86
CA CYS A 363 -7.40 29.31 7.50
C CYS A 363 -7.55 29.21 9.02
N SER A 364 -8.10 30.23 9.70
CA SER A 364 -8.40 30.18 11.13
C SER A 364 -9.69 29.44 11.49
N LEU A 365 -10.50 29.07 10.50
CA LEU A 365 -11.81 28.43 10.65
C LEU A 365 -11.80 26.97 10.18
N VAL A 366 -10.63 26.41 9.92
CA VAL A 366 -10.47 25.02 9.47
C VAL A 366 -10.60 24.06 10.64
N ASN A 367 -11.08 22.86 10.37
CA ASN A 367 -11.25 21.79 11.36
C ASN A 367 -10.05 20.84 11.39
N ASN A 368 -9.19 20.90 10.38
CA ASN A 368 -8.05 20.01 10.21
C ASN A 368 -7.02 20.60 9.23
N ILE A 369 -5.79 20.10 9.32
CA ILE A 369 -4.67 20.47 8.46
C ILE A 369 -4.20 19.21 7.71
N VAL A 370 -3.93 19.36 6.42
CA VAL A 370 -3.20 18.37 5.62
C VAL A 370 -1.92 19.00 5.11
N ILE A 371 -0.78 18.37 5.37
CA ILE A 371 0.50 18.74 4.76
C ILE A 371 0.81 17.72 3.68
N SER A 372 0.76 18.12 2.42
CA SER A 372 1.11 17.28 1.28
C SER A 372 2.55 17.58 0.83
N GLY A 373 3.41 16.57 0.88
CA GLY A 373 4.81 16.67 0.49
C GLY A 373 5.44 15.29 0.35
N MET A 374 6.56 15.18 -0.36
CA MET A 374 7.29 13.91 -0.53
C MET A 374 8.73 14.01 -0.05
N GLY A 375 9.26 12.90 0.46
CA GLY A 375 10.64 12.81 0.93
C GLY A 375 10.98 13.94 1.91
N GLY A 376 12.04 14.69 1.61
CA GLY A 376 12.45 15.87 2.38
C GLY A 376 11.30 16.86 2.67
N SER A 377 10.43 17.12 1.70
CA SER A 377 9.35 18.11 1.83
C SER A 377 8.14 17.65 2.65
N ALA A 378 8.10 16.38 3.05
CA ALA A 378 7.15 15.87 4.05
C ALA A 378 7.68 15.99 5.48
N LEU A 379 9.01 16.11 5.67
CA LEU A 379 9.64 16.04 6.99
C LEU A 379 9.25 17.22 7.87
N GLY A 380 9.19 18.44 7.30
CA GLY A 380 8.70 19.60 8.03
C GLY A 380 7.30 19.36 8.62
N GLY A 381 6.40 18.75 7.84
CA GLY A 381 5.08 18.38 8.31
C GLY A 381 5.07 17.32 9.40
N ARG A 382 5.94 16.31 9.31
CA ARG A 382 6.06 15.25 10.34
C ARG A 382 6.57 15.81 11.67
N VAL A 383 7.51 16.75 11.62
CA VAL A 383 8.01 17.47 12.81
C VAL A 383 6.86 18.21 13.47
N ILE A 384 6.14 19.05 12.71
CA ILE A 384 5.02 19.82 13.25
C ILE A 384 3.89 18.93 13.76
N ALA A 385 3.55 17.86 13.05
CA ALA A 385 2.55 16.90 13.47
C ALA A 385 2.91 16.19 14.79
N SER A 386 4.20 16.11 15.12
CA SER A 386 4.63 15.50 16.37
C SER A 386 4.56 16.43 17.58
N LEU A 387 4.49 17.76 17.38
CA LEU A 387 4.43 18.78 18.46
C LEU A 387 3.11 18.75 19.29
N GLU A 388 2.42 17.61 19.33
CA GLU A 388 1.01 17.43 19.70
C GLU A 388 0.67 17.58 21.21
N ARG A 389 -0.63 17.73 21.47
CA ARG A 389 -1.41 18.03 22.70
C ARG A 389 -1.33 19.42 23.32
N GLN A 390 -0.19 20.10 23.30
CA GLN A 390 -0.07 21.42 23.95
C GLN A 390 0.14 22.58 22.97
N THR A 391 0.39 22.30 21.69
CA THR A 391 0.73 23.34 20.69
C THR A 391 -0.35 23.49 19.62
N LEU A 392 -0.90 22.40 19.07
CA LEU A 392 -1.87 22.41 17.95
C LEU A 392 -3.32 22.52 18.43
N HIS A 393 -4.14 23.34 17.77
CA HIS A 393 -5.56 23.49 18.05
C HIS A 393 -6.45 22.53 17.24
N VAL A 394 -5.96 22.04 16.10
CA VAL A 394 -6.71 21.15 15.19
C VAL A 394 -5.81 19.98 14.75
N PRO A 395 -6.40 18.82 14.40
CA PRO A 395 -5.63 17.67 13.95
C PRO A 395 -4.89 17.97 12.64
N ILE A 396 -3.71 17.36 12.51
CA ILE A 396 -2.83 17.50 11.36
C ILE A 396 -2.46 16.13 10.81
N VAL A 397 -2.56 15.98 9.49
CA VAL A 397 -2.20 14.75 8.76
C VAL A 397 -1.14 15.10 7.72
N VAL A 398 -0.08 14.29 7.67
CA VAL A 398 0.92 14.38 6.60
C VAL A 398 0.54 13.39 5.52
N SER A 399 0.28 13.87 4.30
CA SER A 399 0.01 13.05 3.13
C SER A 399 1.23 12.98 2.22
N THR A 400 1.67 11.75 1.94
CA THR A 400 2.76 11.45 1.00
C THR A 400 2.24 10.65 -0.19
N GLU A 401 0.98 10.85 -0.56
CA GLU A 401 0.26 10.11 -1.60
C GLU A 401 -0.15 11.06 -2.75
N TYR A 402 -0.53 10.48 -3.90
CA TYR A 402 -1.06 11.23 -5.05
C TYR A 402 -2.43 11.87 -4.78
N HIS A 403 -3.17 11.32 -3.82
CA HIS A 403 -4.52 11.76 -3.46
C HIS A 403 -4.56 12.38 -2.07
N LEU A 404 -5.40 13.39 -1.88
CA LEU A 404 -5.67 13.94 -0.57
C LEU A 404 -6.58 13.01 0.24
N PRO A 405 -6.43 12.95 1.58
CA PRO A 405 -7.37 12.24 2.43
C PRO A 405 -8.83 12.60 2.12
N ASN A 406 -9.73 11.62 2.18
CA ASN A 406 -11.14 11.81 1.79
C ASN A 406 -11.88 12.87 2.62
N PHE A 407 -11.42 13.16 3.84
CA PHE A 407 -11.99 14.22 4.66
C PHE A 407 -11.63 15.64 4.19
N ALA A 408 -10.66 15.80 3.29
CA ALA A 408 -10.19 17.10 2.85
C ALA A 408 -11.28 17.83 2.05
N ASN A 409 -11.69 19.01 2.54
CA ASN A 409 -12.75 19.83 1.97
C ASN A 409 -12.51 21.33 2.25
N GLU A 410 -13.52 22.18 2.09
CA GLU A 410 -13.43 23.63 2.29
C GLU A 410 -13.06 24.06 3.72
N LYS A 411 -13.21 23.16 4.70
CA LYS A 411 -12.79 23.31 6.10
C LYS A 411 -11.44 22.67 6.40
N THR A 412 -10.64 22.38 5.37
CA THR A 412 -9.28 21.84 5.51
C THR A 412 -8.26 22.87 5.05
N LEU A 413 -7.22 23.11 5.87
CA LEU A 413 -6.01 23.79 5.41
C LEU A 413 -5.08 22.76 4.77
N VAL A 414 -4.87 22.87 3.46
CA VAL A 414 -3.92 22.04 2.71
C VAL A 414 -2.66 22.85 2.44
N VAL A 415 -1.55 22.45 3.07
CA VAL A 415 -0.21 22.99 2.80
C VAL A 415 0.46 22.10 1.77
N ILE A 416 0.65 22.60 0.55
CA ILE A 416 1.38 21.90 -0.51
C ILE A 416 2.85 22.30 -0.42
N SER A 417 3.71 21.35 -0.02
CA SER A 417 5.13 21.54 0.24
C SER A 417 5.98 20.77 -0.76
N SER A 418 6.77 21.49 -1.57
CA SER A 418 7.75 20.87 -2.48
C SER A 418 8.95 21.78 -2.68
N TYR A 419 10.13 21.33 -2.26
CA TYR A 419 11.37 22.09 -2.47
C TYR A 419 11.65 22.35 -3.96
N SER A 420 11.51 21.34 -4.83
CA SER A 420 11.74 21.48 -6.29
C SER A 420 10.59 22.17 -7.02
N GLY A 421 9.38 22.12 -6.45
CA GLY A 421 8.15 22.58 -7.09
C GLY A 421 7.71 21.74 -8.29
N GLN A 422 8.28 20.54 -8.47
CA GLN A 422 8.01 19.64 -9.60
C GLN A 422 7.47 18.26 -9.18
N THR A 423 7.41 17.98 -7.88
CA THR A 423 6.97 16.69 -7.34
C THR A 423 5.53 16.37 -7.79
N GLU A 424 5.34 15.27 -8.50
CA GLU A 424 4.06 14.90 -9.14
C GLU A 424 2.92 14.74 -8.13
N GLU A 425 3.19 14.10 -7.00
CA GLU A 425 2.23 13.90 -5.91
C GLU A 425 1.72 15.24 -5.37
N THR A 426 2.61 16.22 -5.20
CA THR A 426 2.23 17.55 -4.70
C THR A 426 1.44 18.36 -5.73
N LEU A 427 1.69 18.14 -7.03
CA LEU A 427 0.93 18.78 -8.11
C LEU A 427 -0.47 18.15 -8.22
N SER A 428 -0.58 16.83 -8.06
CA SER A 428 -1.84 16.10 -7.98
C SER A 428 -2.66 16.55 -6.77
N ALA A 429 -2.05 16.59 -5.59
CA ALA A 429 -2.68 17.06 -4.36
C ALA A 429 -3.15 18.52 -4.47
N LEU A 430 -2.41 19.39 -5.15
CA LEU A 430 -2.86 20.76 -5.44
C LEU A 430 -4.11 20.76 -6.31
N ALA A 431 -4.16 19.95 -7.37
CA ALA A 431 -5.33 19.86 -8.25
C ALA A 431 -6.58 19.44 -7.47
N GLU A 432 -6.46 18.44 -6.60
CA GLU A 432 -7.55 18.00 -5.73
C GLU A 432 -7.94 19.01 -4.67
N ALA A 433 -6.97 19.65 -4.00
CA ALA A 433 -7.25 20.66 -3.00
C ALA A 433 -8.13 21.78 -3.59
N ARG A 434 -7.84 22.16 -4.85
CA ARG A 434 -8.60 23.17 -5.58
C ARG A 434 -9.98 22.68 -5.97
N SER A 435 -10.11 21.46 -6.49
CA SER A 435 -11.42 20.91 -6.88
C SER A 435 -12.35 20.75 -5.67
N ARG A 436 -11.79 20.46 -4.49
CA ARG A 436 -12.51 20.30 -3.22
C ARG A 436 -12.70 21.61 -2.43
N GLY A 437 -12.25 22.74 -2.97
CA GLY A 437 -12.43 24.06 -2.34
C GLY A 437 -11.64 24.28 -1.05
N CYS A 438 -10.58 23.53 -0.80
CA CYS A 438 -9.76 23.64 0.40
C CYS A 438 -9.13 25.03 0.58
N GLN A 439 -8.76 25.35 1.83
CA GLN A 439 -7.87 26.48 2.11
C GLN A 439 -6.45 26.08 1.74
N ILE A 440 -5.84 26.69 0.72
CA ILE A 440 -4.56 26.22 0.16
C ILE A 440 -3.43 27.19 0.47
N PHE A 441 -2.31 26.66 0.95
CA PHE A 441 -1.05 27.39 1.07
C PHE A 441 0.07 26.65 0.34
N ILE A 442 0.83 27.36 -0.49
CA ILE A 442 1.95 26.80 -1.24
C ILE A 442 3.29 27.14 -0.57
N LEU A 443 4.13 26.13 -0.34
CA LEU A 443 5.49 26.27 0.18
C LEU A 443 6.49 25.65 -0.80
N THR A 444 7.33 26.47 -1.43
CA THR A 444 8.29 26.00 -2.45
C THR A 444 9.46 26.96 -2.67
N THR A 445 10.49 26.52 -3.40
CA THR A 445 11.52 27.42 -3.94
C THR A 445 11.18 27.93 -5.35
N GLY A 446 10.13 27.39 -5.99
CA GLY A 446 9.67 27.82 -7.30
C GLY A 446 9.05 26.69 -8.11
N GLY A 447 9.55 26.48 -9.34
CA GLY A 447 9.10 25.40 -10.22
C GLY A 447 7.65 25.56 -10.71
N LYS A 448 7.08 24.45 -11.18
CA LYS A 448 5.69 24.40 -11.67
C LYS A 448 4.70 24.76 -10.55
N LEU A 449 4.96 24.33 -9.33
CA LEU A 449 4.14 24.67 -8.18
C LEU A 449 4.10 26.18 -7.91
N GLY A 450 5.25 26.87 -7.99
CA GLY A 450 5.32 28.32 -7.89
C GLY A 450 4.60 29.06 -9.03
N GLN A 451 4.70 28.54 -10.27
CA GLN A 451 3.97 29.09 -11.42
C GLN A 451 2.45 28.97 -11.23
N LEU A 452 1.96 27.81 -10.79
CA LEU A 452 0.54 27.57 -10.52
C LEU A 452 0.03 28.44 -9.36
N ALA A 453 0.87 28.68 -8.34
CA ALA A 453 0.54 29.59 -7.25
C ALA A 453 0.26 31.01 -7.78
N GLY A 454 1.11 31.52 -8.68
CA GLY A 454 0.88 32.80 -9.35
C GLY A 454 -0.34 32.80 -10.27
N GLN A 455 -0.48 31.77 -11.12
CA GLN A 455 -1.59 31.63 -12.08
C GLN A 455 -2.96 31.63 -11.39
N PHE A 456 -3.08 30.94 -10.25
CA PHE A 456 -4.33 30.83 -9.51
C PHE A 456 -4.44 31.78 -8.32
N GLN A 457 -3.48 32.71 -8.18
CA GLN A 457 -3.42 33.69 -7.08
C GLN A 457 -3.54 33.03 -5.69
N LEU A 458 -2.88 31.89 -5.52
CA LEU A 458 -2.93 31.13 -4.27
C LEU A 458 -2.00 31.74 -3.22
N PRO A 459 -2.42 31.78 -1.94
CA PRO A 459 -1.54 32.10 -0.82
C PRO A 459 -0.27 31.23 -0.86
N ASN A 460 0.89 31.86 -0.74
CA ASN A 460 2.15 31.15 -0.89
C ASN A 460 3.30 31.80 -0.12
N TYR A 461 4.33 31.00 0.10
CA TYR A 461 5.67 31.43 0.45
C TYR A 461 6.66 30.75 -0.50
N ILE A 462 7.07 31.50 -1.53
CA ILE A 462 8.09 31.09 -2.49
C ILE A 462 9.42 31.71 -2.06
N PHE A 463 10.30 30.91 -1.46
CA PHE A 463 11.53 31.42 -0.84
C PHE A 463 12.76 31.13 -1.69
N GLN A 464 13.75 32.01 -1.58
CA GLN A 464 15.08 31.78 -2.14
C GLN A 464 15.94 31.04 -1.09
N PRO A 465 16.41 29.80 -1.37
CA PRO A 465 17.13 29.00 -0.38
C PRO A 465 18.61 29.42 -0.27
N ARG A 466 18.88 30.67 0.15
CA ARG A 466 20.23 31.27 0.22
C ARG A 466 21.17 30.52 1.17
N PHE A 467 20.59 29.93 2.22
CA PHE A 467 21.30 29.22 3.29
C PHE A 467 21.20 27.70 3.13
N ASN A 468 21.14 27.23 1.88
CA ASN A 468 21.26 25.80 1.53
C ASN A 468 22.20 25.61 0.31
N PRO A 469 23.52 25.86 0.45
CA PRO A 469 24.49 25.76 -0.64
C PRO A 469 24.51 24.38 -1.32
N SER A 470 24.21 23.30 -0.59
CA SER A 470 24.14 21.95 -1.17
C SER A 470 22.97 21.71 -2.11
N ARG A 471 21.96 22.58 -2.08
CA ARG A 471 20.71 22.48 -2.86
C ARG A 471 19.96 21.16 -2.63
N GLN A 472 20.27 20.45 -1.55
CA GLN A 472 19.62 19.20 -1.20
C GLN A 472 18.35 19.51 -0.38
N PRO A 473 17.16 19.00 -0.77
CA PRO A 473 15.90 19.26 -0.05
C PRO A 473 15.94 18.84 1.42
N ARG A 474 16.59 17.71 1.74
CA ARG A 474 16.73 17.22 3.11
C ARG A 474 17.53 18.16 4.03
N MET A 475 18.30 19.09 3.46
CA MET A 475 19.07 20.10 4.19
C MET A 475 18.31 21.43 4.33
N SER A 476 17.07 21.54 3.83
CA SER A 476 16.22 22.74 3.97
C SER A 476 15.19 22.66 5.10
N LEU A 477 15.38 21.78 6.09
CA LEU A 477 14.39 21.58 7.16
C LEU A 477 14.21 22.82 8.04
N GLY A 478 15.25 23.65 8.21
CA GLY A 478 15.13 24.93 8.91
C GLY A 478 14.13 25.86 8.21
N TYR A 479 14.14 25.89 6.88
CA TYR A 479 13.13 26.61 6.10
C TYR A 479 11.74 26.03 6.29
N GLU A 480 11.58 24.73 6.07
CA GLU A 480 10.26 24.10 6.00
C GLU A 480 9.54 24.10 7.35
N VAL A 481 10.21 23.65 8.42
CA VAL A 481 9.60 23.57 9.75
C VAL A 481 9.22 24.97 10.24
N THR A 482 10.11 25.95 10.09
CA THR A 482 9.86 27.33 10.52
C THR A 482 8.73 27.97 9.70
N ALA A 483 8.63 27.68 8.40
CA ALA A 483 7.60 28.26 7.54
C ALA A 483 6.22 27.72 7.87
N ILE A 484 6.11 26.41 8.07
CA ILE A 484 4.85 25.76 8.49
C ILE A 484 4.46 26.28 9.87
N LEU A 485 5.39 26.34 10.83
CA LEU A 485 5.13 26.84 12.17
C LEU A 485 4.60 28.28 12.16
N ALA A 486 5.26 29.17 11.40
CA ALA A 486 4.85 30.55 11.30
C ALA A 486 3.51 30.72 10.56
N LEU A 487 3.25 29.92 9.52
CA LEU A 487 1.94 29.87 8.86
C LEU A 487 0.84 29.48 9.85
N LEU A 488 1.01 28.38 10.59
CA LEU A 488 0.02 27.91 11.56
C LEU A 488 -0.21 28.92 12.68
N ALA A 489 0.85 29.62 13.13
CA ALA A 489 0.71 30.71 14.10
C ALA A 489 -0.16 31.85 13.56
N ARG A 490 0.07 32.27 12.30
CA ARG A 490 -0.72 33.32 11.64
C ARG A 490 -2.17 32.91 11.37
N CYS A 491 -2.40 31.62 11.15
CA CYS A 491 -3.74 31.05 11.07
C CYS A 491 -4.37 30.78 12.44
N GLN A 492 -3.68 31.08 13.55
CA GLN A 492 -4.16 30.83 14.92
C GLN A 492 -4.49 29.36 15.19
N LEU A 493 -3.81 28.44 14.50
CA LEU A 493 -3.97 26.99 14.66
C LEU A 493 -2.97 26.38 15.64
N ILE A 494 -2.07 27.21 16.17
CA ILE A 494 -1.17 26.85 17.26
C ILE A 494 -1.14 27.91 18.36
N HIS A 495 -0.77 27.50 19.57
CA HIS A 495 -0.43 28.43 20.63
C HIS A 495 0.80 29.28 20.24
N PRO A 496 0.75 30.62 20.40
CA PRO A 496 1.87 31.48 20.03
C PRO A 496 3.15 31.16 20.81
N ILE A 497 4.25 30.94 20.08
CA ILE A 497 5.58 30.71 20.66
C ILE A 497 6.26 32.07 20.82
N LYS A 498 6.12 32.66 22.01
CA LYS A 498 6.59 34.03 22.31
C LYS A 498 8.07 34.26 22.01
N GLU A 499 8.88 33.21 22.10
CA GLU A 499 10.34 33.29 21.94
C GLU A 499 10.85 32.80 20.59
N LEU A 500 9.99 32.56 19.60
CA LEU A 500 10.40 31.98 18.31
C LEU A 500 11.53 32.79 17.62
N SER A 501 11.57 34.11 17.81
CA SER A 501 12.65 34.97 17.31
C SER A 501 14.04 34.65 17.87
N ARG A 502 14.13 34.00 19.04
CA ARG A 502 15.39 33.58 19.68
C ARG A 502 15.91 32.23 19.16
N LEU A 503 15.11 31.51 18.36
CA LEU A 503 15.46 30.19 17.85
C LEU A 503 16.78 30.18 17.07
N PRO A 504 17.08 31.12 16.14
CA PRO A 504 18.36 31.14 15.43
C PRO A 504 19.56 31.26 16.37
N ASP A 505 19.50 32.18 17.34
CA ASP A 505 20.62 32.38 18.27
C ASP A 505 20.82 31.18 19.20
N PHE A 506 19.73 30.55 19.63
CA PHE A 506 19.80 29.28 20.34
C PHE A 506 20.49 28.20 19.51
N LEU A 507 20.09 27.99 18.25
CA LEU A 507 20.70 26.97 17.40
C LEU A 507 22.18 27.27 17.11
N ARG A 508 22.57 28.54 16.91
CA ARG A 508 23.98 28.94 16.82
C ARG A 508 24.76 28.61 18.08
N SER A 509 24.17 28.82 19.25
CA SER A 509 24.82 28.48 20.52
C SER A 509 25.06 26.97 20.65
N ARG A 510 24.14 26.13 20.14
CA ARG A 510 24.31 24.67 20.08
C ARG A 510 25.47 24.24 19.17
N GLN A 511 25.78 25.02 18.12
CA GLN A 511 26.90 24.71 17.23
C GLN A 511 28.28 24.98 17.86
N GLN A 512 28.36 25.73 18.96
CA GLN A 512 29.63 26.04 19.63
C GLN A 512 30.24 24.83 20.35
N ASP A 513 29.40 23.87 20.75
CA ASP A 513 29.84 22.62 21.37
C ASP A 513 29.10 21.42 20.76
N LEU A 514 29.78 20.75 19.84
CA LEU A 514 29.30 19.53 19.18
C LEU A 514 30.03 18.27 19.67
N SER A 515 30.84 18.38 20.74
CA SER A 515 31.69 17.28 21.22
C SER A 515 30.90 16.02 21.58
N GLY A 516 29.72 16.19 22.19
CA GLY A 516 28.81 15.07 22.49
C GLY A 516 28.28 14.39 21.22
N ILE A 517 28.00 15.14 20.16
CA ILE A 517 27.50 14.61 18.88
C ILE A 517 28.62 13.90 18.12
N GLN A 518 29.84 14.45 18.12
CA GLN A 518 31.03 13.81 17.56
C GLN A 518 31.33 12.49 18.26
N SER A 519 31.34 12.49 19.61
CA SER A 519 31.53 11.29 20.41
C SER A 519 30.46 10.24 20.12
N LEU A 520 29.18 10.64 20.01
CA LEU A 520 28.11 9.73 19.63
C LEU A 520 28.36 9.12 18.23
N ALA A 521 28.77 9.92 17.25
CA ALA A 521 29.08 9.44 15.90
C ALA A 521 30.15 8.35 15.92
N SER A 522 31.29 8.60 16.59
CA SER A 522 32.39 7.62 16.68
C SER A 522 31.97 6.34 17.43
N ASN A 523 31.07 6.44 18.40
CA ASN A 523 30.61 5.29 19.19
C ASN A 523 29.59 4.39 18.46
N ILE A 524 28.92 4.88 17.41
CA ILE A 524 27.93 4.12 16.64
C ILE A 524 28.43 3.63 15.28
N VAL A 525 29.71 3.85 14.96
CA VAL A 525 30.34 3.34 13.74
C VAL A 525 30.22 1.80 13.68
N GLY A 526 29.84 1.29 12.51
CA GLY A 526 29.64 -0.14 12.25
C GLY A 526 28.35 -0.74 12.84
N LYS A 527 27.52 0.06 13.51
CA LYS A 527 26.28 -0.39 14.16
C LYS A 527 25.04 0.21 13.49
N ILE A 528 23.90 -0.45 13.68
CA ILE A 528 22.56 0.03 13.33
C ILE A 528 22.07 0.91 14.49
N PRO A 529 21.91 2.23 14.28
CA PRO A 529 21.36 3.11 15.30
C PRO A 529 19.86 2.84 15.49
N VAL A 530 19.47 2.54 16.73
CA VAL A 530 18.08 2.33 17.15
C VAL A 530 17.69 3.47 18.08
N PHE A 531 16.91 4.42 17.57
CA PHE A 531 16.47 5.58 18.35
C PHE A 531 15.20 5.28 19.12
N LEU A 532 15.22 5.58 20.43
CA LEU A 532 14.03 5.57 21.28
C LEU A 532 13.64 7.02 21.60
N VAL A 533 12.42 7.40 21.21
CA VAL A 533 11.94 8.79 21.27
C VAL A 533 10.47 8.84 21.69
N SER A 534 9.99 9.97 22.22
CA SER A 534 8.59 10.18 22.57
C SER A 534 8.05 11.52 22.03
N GLU A 535 6.73 11.67 22.08
CA GLU A 535 6.01 12.96 21.98
C GLU A 535 6.52 13.91 20.87
N HIS A 536 6.93 15.13 21.24
CA HIS A 536 7.26 16.23 20.32
C HIS A 536 8.52 15.99 19.47
N LEU A 537 9.36 15.04 19.86
CA LEU A 537 10.61 14.75 19.15
C LEU A 537 10.47 13.64 18.11
N LYS A 538 9.34 12.92 18.05
CA LYS A 538 9.14 11.80 17.10
C LYS A 538 9.42 12.21 15.65
N GLY A 539 8.87 13.33 15.20
CA GLY A 539 9.05 13.83 13.85
C GLY A 539 10.46 14.32 13.56
N ALA A 540 11.11 14.97 14.54
CA ALA A 540 12.49 15.44 14.42
C ALA A 540 13.49 14.26 14.35
N VAL A 541 13.30 13.24 15.18
CA VAL A 541 14.11 12.01 15.15
C VAL A 541 13.85 11.21 13.87
N HIS A 542 12.62 11.20 13.35
CA HIS A 542 12.35 10.62 12.03
C HIS A 542 13.10 11.37 10.90
N ALA A 543 13.15 12.70 10.95
CA ALA A 543 13.92 13.50 10.01
C ALA A 543 15.44 13.20 10.11
N MET A 544 15.97 13.13 11.33
CA MET A 544 17.35 12.71 11.61
C MET A 544 17.64 11.30 11.07
N LYS A 545 16.74 10.34 11.26
CA LYS A 545 16.86 8.98 10.70
C LYS A 545 16.97 9.01 9.18
N ASN A 546 16.18 9.82 8.50
CA ASN A 546 16.31 9.99 7.05
C ASN A 546 17.65 10.61 6.66
N GLN A 547 18.11 11.64 7.40
CA GLN A 547 19.43 12.23 7.19
C GLN A 547 20.57 11.22 7.42
N LEU A 548 20.45 10.28 8.35
CA LEU A 548 21.42 9.18 8.51
C LEU A 548 21.43 8.23 7.31
N ASN A 549 20.24 7.84 6.84
CA ASN A 549 20.11 6.99 5.65
C ASN A 549 20.72 7.67 4.40
N GLU A 550 20.53 8.98 4.25
CA GLU A 550 20.92 9.74 3.05
C GLU A 550 22.35 10.31 3.11
N ASN A 551 22.77 10.88 4.25
CA ASN A 551 24.08 11.51 4.40
C ASN A 551 25.13 10.51 4.89
N ALA A 552 24.83 9.73 5.92
CA ALA A 552 25.78 8.75 6.47
C ALA A 552 25.71 7.39 5.77
N LYS A 553 24.74 7.18 4.87
CA LYS A 553 24.48 5.91 4.17
C LYS A 553 24.30 4.77 5.18
N THR A 554 23.78 5.12 6.35
CA THR A 554 23.65 4.22 7.50
C THR A 554 22.19 3.97 7.76
N PHE A 555 21.79 2.70 7.70
CA PHE A 555 20.44 2.29 8.05
C PHE A 555 20.18 2.56 9.53
N ALA A 556 19.16 3.36 9.82
CA ALA A 556 18.72 3.67 11.16
C ALA A 556 17.22 3.37 11.36
N VAL A 557 16.85 3.05 12.61
CA VAL A 557 15.48 2.70 13.00
C VAL A 557 15.03 3.60 14.14
N VAL A 558 13.74 3.91 14.20
CA VAL A 558 13.13 4.74 15.25
C VAL A 558 11.95 3.98 15.82
N PHE A 559 11.85 3.91 17.14
CA PHE A 559 10.71 3.40 17.87
C PHE A 559 10.18 4.46 18.82
N ASP A 560 8.85 4.56 18.93
CA ASP A 560 8.18 5.52 19.78
C ASP A 560 7.84 4.92 21.16
N LEU A 561 7.96 5.76 22.19
CA LEU A 561 7.55 5.45 23.55
C LEU A 561 6.16 6.04 23.84
N PRO A 562 5.34 5.37 24.67
CA PRO A 562 5.63 4.15 25.42
C PRO A 562 5.47 2.83 24.64
N GLU A 563 5.04 2.88 23.37
CA GLU A 563 4.66 1.69 22.59
C GLU A 563 5.78 0.64 22.49
N ALA A 564 7.02 1.08 22.26
CA ALA A 564 8.19 0.20 22.23
C ALA A 564 8.37 -0.65 23.50
N ASN A 565 7.83 -0.24 24.65
CA ASN A 565 7.89 -1.04 25.87
C ASN A 565 7.03 -2.30 25.83
N HIS A 566 6.04 -2.37 24.94
CA HIS A 566 5.12 -3.51 24.84
C HIS A 566 5.64 -4.65 23.96
N HIS A 567 6.56 -4.37 23.03
CA HIS A 567 6.99 -5.36 22.04
C HIS A 567 8.48 -5.32 21.70
N LEU A 568 9.10 -4.13 21.61
CA LEU A 568 10.51 -4.04 21.19
C LEU A 568 11.42 -4.73 22.20
N MET A 569 11.13 -4.59 23.49
CA MET A 569 11.95 -5.16 24.57
C MET A 569 12.16 -6.67 24.42
N GLU A 570 11.13 -7.40 23.98
CA GLU A 570 11.22 -8.84 23.68
C GLU A 570 11.96 -9.11 22.36
N GLY A 571 11.74 -8.27 21.36
CA GLY A 571 12.36 -8.38 20.03
C GLY A 571 13.88 -8.18 20.02
N LEU A 572 14.48 -7.63 21.08
CA LEU A 572 15.93 -7.44 21.18
C LEU A 572 16.71 -8.75 21.38
N ALA A 573 16.04 -9.84 21.78
CA ALA A 573 16.71 -11.11 22.08
C ALA A 573 17.33 -11.80 20.85
N HIS A 574 16.77 -11.58 19.65
CA HIS A 574 17.23 -12.20 18.40
C HIS A 574 17.26 -11.20 17.22
N PRO A 575 18.13 -11.41 16.22
CA PRO A 575 19.19 -12.43 16.17
C PRO A 575 20.23 -12.25 17.28
N PHE A 576 20.93 -13.35 17.64
CA PHE A 576 21.93 -13.32 18.72
C PHE A 576 23.08 -12.34 18.47
N SER A 577 23.25 -11.88 17.24
CA SER A 577 24.21 -10.85 16.83
C SER A 577 23.77 -9.42 17.18
N ASN A 578 22.59 -9.21 17.77
CA ASN A 578 22.09 -7.89 18.14
C ASN A 578 23.05 -7.06 19.01
N PRO A 579 23.74 -7.62 20.03
CA PRO A 579 24.72 -6.87 20.83
C PRO A 579 25.86 -6.26 19.99
N ASP A 580 26.30 -6.99 18.96
CA ASP A 580 27.36 -6.56 18.06
C ASP A 580 26.86 -5.55 17.04
N ASN A 581 25.64 -5.74 16.53
CA ASN A 581 25.10 -4.99 15.41
C ASN A 581 24.30 -3.74 15.79
N LEU A 582 23.73 -3.66 17.00
CA LEU A 582 22.84 -2.55 17.38
C LEU A 582 23.56 -1.53 18.29
N ALA A 583 23.15 -0.27 18.16
CA ALA A 583 23.44 0.79 19.12
C ALA A 583 22.13 1.50 19.47
N VAL A 584 21.66 1.39 20.72
CA VAL A 584 20.45 2.10 21.13
C VAL A 584 20.81 3.53 21.53
N VAL A 585 20.10 4.50 20.96
CA VAL A 585 20.27 5.92 21.26
C VAL A 585 18.97 6.44 21.90
N MET A 586 19.06 6.85 23.16
CA MET A 586 17.94 7.38 23.93
C MET A 586 17.83 8.89 23.71
N VAL A 587 16.65 9.36 23.28
CA VAL A 587 16.36 10.79 23.10
C VAL A 587 15.46 11.24 24.25
N ASP A 588 16.06 11.43 25.43
CA ASP A 588 15.36 11.83 26.66
C ASP A 588 15.17 13.34 26.74
N SER A 589 13.96 13.79 27.03
CA SER A 589 13.59 15.20 27.14
C SER A 589 12.94 15.50 28.49
N PRO A 590 13.32 16.60 29.17
CA PRO A 590 12.63 17.04 30.37
C PRO A 590 11.19 17.49 30.08
N HIS A 591 10.82 17.75 28.83
CA HIS A 591 9.49 18.20 28.42
C HIS A 591 8.51 17.05 28.15
N TYR A 592 8.97 15.80 28.12
CA TYR A 592 8.07 14.65 28.02
C TYR A 592 7.17 14.53 29.25
N HIS A 593 6.04 13.83 29.05
CA HIS A 593 5.13 13.48 30.13
C HIS A 593 5.88 12.77 31.28
N PRO A 594 5.61 13.09 32.55
CA PRO A 594 6.30 12.48 33.70
C PRO A 594 6.33 10.94 33.67
N GLU A 595 5.22 10.31 33.30
CA GLU A 595 5.10 8.85 33.15
C GLU A 595 5.98 8.27 32.03
N VAL A 596 6.29 9.05 31.00
CA VAL A 596 7.22 8.64 29.94
C VAL A 596 8.65 8.70 30.47
N ARG A 597 9.02 9.80 31.15
CA ARG A 597 10.38 9.98 31.70
C ARG A 597 10.74 8.91 32.72
N GLN A 598 9.80 8.47 33.55
CA GLN A 598 10.03 7.39 34.53
C GLN A 598 10.43 6.05 33.86
N ARG A 599 10.13 5.85 32.57
CA ARG A 599 10.46 4.62 31.85
C ARG A 599 11.90 4.57 31.38
N TYR A 600 12.53 5.71 31.10
CA TYR A 600 13.88 5.76 30.51
C TYR A 600 14.93 4.98 31.34
N PRO A 601 15.01 5.14 32.67
CA PRO A 601 15.94 4.34 33.49
C PRO A 601 15.66 2.83 33.43
N LEU A 602 14.39 2.43 33.38
CA LEU A 602 13.99 1.01 33.32
C LEU A 602 14.32 0.40 31.95
N ILE A 603 14.05 1.13 30.87
CA ILE A 603 14.38 0.73 29.50
C ILE A 603 15.89 0.49 29.38
N ARG A 604 16.71 1.41 29.91
CA ARG A 604 18.17 1.25 29.92
C ARG A 604 18.60 -0.04 30.61
N GLN A 605 17.98 -0.39 31.75
CA GLN A 605 18.28 -1.65 32.44
C GLN A 605 17.90 -2.88 31.61
N VAL A 606 16.77 -2.85 30.91
CA VAL A 606 16.34 -3.96 30.04
C VAL A 606 17.31 -4.15 28.87
N ILE A 607 17.70 -3.07 28.19
CA ILE A 607 18.64 -3.14 27.07
C ILE A 607 20.03 -3.60 27.54
N ALA A 608 20.48 -3.12 28.70
CA ALA A 608 21.75 -3.55 29.28
C ALA A 608 21.79 -5.05 29.60
N LYS A 609 20.67 -5.65 30.06
CA LYS A 609 20.54 -7.10 30.25
C LYS A 609 20.69 -7.89 28.94
N GLN A 610 20.41 -7.26 27.80
CA GLN A 610 20.61 -7.83 26.47
C GLN A 610 22.02 -7.54 25.91
N HIS A 611 22.91 -6.91 26.69
CA HIS A 611 24.29 -6.56 26.29
C HIS A 611 24.40 -5.62 25.07
N ILE A 612 23.32 -4.91 24.72
CA ILE A 612 23.33 -3.94 23.63
C ILE A 612 23.82 -2.59 24.17
N PRO A 613 24.76 -1.90 23.50
CA PRO A 613 25.23 -0.60 23.95
C PRO A 613 24.13 0.46 23.87
N VAL A 614 24.07 1.30 24.91
CA VAL A 614 23.09 2.38 25.07
C VAL A 614 23.81 3.72 25.20
N PHE A 615 23.41 4.68 24.39
CA PHE A 615 23.93 6.05 24.38
C PHE A 615 22.79 7.06 24.58
N ASP A 616 23.12 8.25 25.06
CA ASP A 616 22.18 9.37 25.14
C ASP A 616 22.41 10.31 23.97
N PHE A 617 21.32 10.82 23.40
CA PHE A 617 21.39 11.90 22.42
C PHE A 617 21.52 13.25 23.17
N PRO A 618 22.59 14.04 22.93
CA PRO A 618 22.75 15.35 23.54
C PRO A 618 21.66 16.33 23.09
N LEU A 619 20.68 16.57 23.97
CA LEU A 619 19.54 17.43 23.72
C LEU A 619 19.60 18.70 24.58
N ALA A 620 19.22 19.84 24.01
CA ALA A 620 18.89 21.03 24.78
C ALA A 620 17.73 21.81 24.14
N GLY A 621 17.12 22.67 24.94
CA GLY A 621 16.11 23.61 24.46
C GLY A 621 15.17 24.07 25.58
N PRO A 622 14.77 25.35 25.62
CA PRO A 622 13.84 25.83 26.64
C PRO A 622 12.38 25.47 26.35
N HIS A 623 12.08 24.88 25.20
CA HIS A 623 10.72 24.61 24.72
C HIS A 623 10.72 23.43 23.73
N PRO A 624 9.63 22.64 23.64
CA PRO A 624 9.50 21.52 22.70
C PRO A 624 9.92 21.82 21.24
N VAL A 625 9.55 23.00 20.74
CA VAL A 625 9.94 23.44 19.38
C VAL A 625 11.45 23.67 19.27
N PHE A 626 12.10 24.21 20.30
CA PHE A 626 13.54 24.43 20.28
C PHE A 626 14.28 23.10 20.29
N GLU A 627 13.82 22.15 21.10
CA GLU A 627 14.36 20.79 21.12
C GLU A 627 14.16 20.07 19.78
N ALA A 628 13.00 20.22 19.14
CA ALA A 628 12.75 19.62 17.83
C ALA A 628 13.73 20.13 16.75
N LEU A 629 14.00 21.44 16.73
CA LEU A 629 14.97 22.03 15.80
C LEU A 629 16.42 21.73 16.20
N ASP A 630 16.74 21.61 17.50
CA ASP A 630 18.05 21.14 17.97
C ASP A 630 18.31 19.71 17.49
N VAL A 631 17.33 18.81 17.60
CA VAL A 631 17.44 17.43 17.09
C VAL A 631 17.67 17.42 15.58
N ILE A 632 17.00 18.27 14.81
CA ILE A 632 17.21 18.37 13.35
C ILE A 632 18.64 18.82 13.04
N GLN A 633 19.14 19.85 13.72
CA GLN A 633 20.49 20.37 13.50
C GLN A 633 21.56 19.37 13.96
N SER A 634 21.46 18.93 15.21
CA SER A 634 22.40 18.01 15.85
C SER A 634 22.38 16.63 15.18
N GLY A 635 21.21 16.19 14.70
CA GLY A 635 21.07 14.97 13.89
C GLY A 635 21.74 15.08 12.52
N ALA A 636 21.68 16.26 11.89
CA ALA A 636 22.40 16.50 10.64
C ALA A 636 23.93 16.48 10.84
N TYR A 637 24.42 17.07 11.95
CA TYR A 637 25.83 16.93 12.35
C TYR A 637 26.22 15.49 12.68
N LEU A 638 25.37 14.73 13.37
CA LEU A 638 25.60 13.31 13.65
C LEU A 638 25.77 12.52 12.35
N ALA A 639 24.87 12.72 11.38
CA ALA A 639 24.95 12.06 10.09
C ALA A 639 26.19 12.50 9.28
N TYR A 640 26.57 13.77 9.37
CA TYR A 640 27.80 14.27 8.76
C TYR A 640 29.03 13.61 9.39
N TYR A 641 29.22 13.67 10.70
CA TYR A 641 30.38 13.08 11.36
C TYR A 641 30.45 11.56 11.14
N LEU A 642 29.32 10.86 11.18
CA LEU A 642 29.29 9.42 10.90
C LEU A 642 29.69 9.11 9.45
N SER A 643 29.31 9.95 8.47
CA SER A 643 29.80 9.80 7.09
C SER A 643 31.32 9.93 6.99
N GLN A 644 31.91 10.83 7.79
CA GLN A 644 33.36 11.03 7.82
C GLN A 644 34.09 9.84 8.45
N GLU A 645 33.53 9.26 9.51
CA GLU A 645 34.06 8.02 10.12
C GLU A 645 34.08 6.85 9.12
N TYR A 646 33.12 6.79 8.20
CA TYR A 646 33.09 5.80 7.11
C TYR A 646 33.91 6.21 5.87
N GLY A 647 34.45 7.42 5.82
CA GLY A 647 35.14 7.95 4.63
C GLY A 647 34.21 8.12 3.42
N LEU A 648 32.95 8.50 3.64
CA LEU A 648 31.92 8.65 2.61
C LEU A 648 31.60 10.12 2.34
N ASP A 649 31.22 10.43 1.10
CA ASP A 649 30.65 11.73 0.74
C ASP A 649 29.20 11.86 1.25
N PRO A 650 28.85 12.84 2.10
CA PRO A 650 27.51 13.03 2.62
C PRO A 650 26.49 13.54 1.59
N GLY A 651 26.94 14.08 0.45
CA GLY A 651 26.10 14.75 -0.53
C GLY A 651 25.31 13.82 -1.46
N PRO A 652 25.97 12.96 -2.26
CA PRO A 652 25.31 12.14 -3.27
C PRO A 652 24.34 11.10 -2.68
N ILE A 653 23.24 10.84 -3.41
CA ILE A 653 22.23 9.83 -3.10
C ILE A 653 22.01 8.90 -4.32
N PRO A 654 23.06 8.17 -4.75
CA PRO A 654 23.12 7.56 -6.08
C PRO A 654 21.97 6.59 -6.37
N TRP A 655 21.52 5.82 -5.38
CA TRP A 655 20.40 4.89 -5.54
C TRP A 655 19.06 5.59 -5.73
N VAL A 656 18.84 6.71 -5.03
CA VAL A 656 17.62 7.51 -5.18
C VAL A 656 17.61 8.21 -6.54
N ASP A 657 18.77 8.74 -6.95
CA ASP A 657 18.91 9.41 -8.24
C ASP A 657 18.76 8.43 -9.41
N TRP A 658 19.39 7.26 -9.33
CA TRP A 658 19.20 6.18 -10.30
C TRP A 658 17.73 5.77 -10.38
N PHE A 659 17.07 5.48 -9.26
CA PHE A 659 15.66 5.09 -9.23
C PHE A 659 14.74 6.13 -9.87
N LYS A 660 14.97 7.43 -9.59
CA LYS A 660 14.21 8.52 -10.22
C LYS A 660 14.43 8.63 -11.72
N ASN A 661 15.62 8.29 -12.21
CA ASN A 661 15.92 8.33 -13.64
C ASN A 661 15.23 7.17 -14.38
N GLU A 662 15.17 5.98 -13.79
CA GLU A 662 14.49 4.82 -14.39
C GLU A 662 12.96 4.97 -14.42
N LEU A 663 12.38 5.82 -13.56
CA LEU A 663 10.94 6.12 -13.55
C LEU A 663 10.50 7.16 -14.59
N ARG A 664 11.44 7.89 -15.21
CA ARG A 664 11.16 8.91 -16.24
C ARG A 664 11.18 8.29 -17.63
#